data_AF-A0A1R2BTY6-F1
#
_entry.id   AF-A0A1R2BTY6-F1
#
_cell.length_a   1.000
_cell.length_b   1.000
_cell.length_c   1.000
_cell.angle_alpha   90.00
_cell.angle_beta   90.00
_cell.angle_gamma   90.00
#
_symmetry.space_group_name_H-M   'P 1'
#
loop_
_entity.id
_entity.type
_entity.pdbx_description
1 polymer ?
#
loop_
_entity_poly.entity_id
_entity_poly.type
_entity_poly.pdbx_seq_one_letter_code
_entity_poly.pdbx_strand_id
1 'polypeptide(L)'
;MFWVFIILICLSRSQNIANYALPGRPVSGNQLYIWQYSDYYYIYSFFGRNEDGSFSSRIEIIGKRKDEDFSKLSYYNFDFSYYLNGISQFGIFGSYDPDIVYIYGGIFSYGVSSDIFIYNMLYDYFQGYFSFPIGPRFNFAFTTFIDKKNSNMYFFILGGESSGNFMLSDFNIYNFTENSFLNTIKNEFSDVCDDEKINGFAGGQLQYYNGSVYAFSGYVSYTNNDTTYYYTNLCRFSMKTLSWTKENIQNKLIKSESGQSIVIGDSIYYLFGYNDDGASNKTYQLNTSNIGNGWINITSTLNTLSNCKSISSFGIANLDDLVLFYGGLTASNSINSLSYIDLKNNSLWCQKPIYDPAPKSDAKSVQISNFFIVFGGKDANSYYNELWMYTIENDINNWKIIDAYGAYPSPRIGHSMASQGNYVVLVGGISAENIFTSDYWLLQYNDNFFFWEEIVPLSDSPPPISNTCVMVDLPLFYYVGGITPLGPTSQIWMFNLSNGAFTNIYKNPSINGYFDHGCHLDKINKAIYTYYGSLSKSEIPYCFINKFDIANLSDVRMVNQSQTQEMKCRTNFAYTQMDDYVFIVGGQSYLTEAYDDVWKVNFVDYSEEYITHLDDKLYRSSYVSIGKVFYLFSGLSSDGYYDHMDPTSNFVEIMLNSYINDKYCGQGFYYNDQINSCNLCEPGYYSDKQNIDRIPCEPGTYNSLHGATDKTQCLPCPIGNYTSTSGSYYCELCKKGCFPGSKSQSNYNVTTLESYFSNQFPSLATPESDMTFRLVILICFLFLVFIFSIGFITSIKLRVLCSVNDLFQRKHRDRPETEEDEPKSNISYIGGFFTGVALILFATVLTYFLYLLINENRLDTVSLVPATTIIKKSGLKGIGITVKVAFQSYRGSCSSDEIETYPSSGIEVYDKIFRKPISYNETICEIEFKMKKYSIDKKESIFETNDYAVISFIGENSYTSDISVAVECDSAYKGKTSQYPSLLKNTNGFVYKGNDPSIFQFEFMPAYYEDIKYSSTSKEYGYRVSQFDMPIDGSLTPLDEFYLSKGFSIQINLIMSQSGIYTVSNYKTDIIASIGLILGVLSGTIGFTTVIMNMFECAYFNRIKKNEPNRKSIYEIEIERLERIKSIRNSRLQESVN
;
A
#
# COMPACT_ATOMS: atom_id res chain seq x y z
N MET A 1 5.14 36.15 25.92
CA MET A 1 4.46 35.56 27.10
C MET A 1 3.71 34.29 26.75
N PHE A 2 2.85 34.27 25.72
CA PHE A 2 2.13 33.06 25.28
C PHE A 2 3.04 31.85 24.92
N TRP A 3 4.19 32.10 24.26
CA TRP A 3 5.19 31.07 23.95
C TRP A 3 5.98 30.58 25.17
N VAL A 4 6.15 31.41 26.19
CA VAL A 4 6.80 31.02 27.47
C VAL A 4 5.82 30.20 28.33
N PHE A 5 4.51 30.40 28.14
CA PHE A 5 3.44 29.68 28.81
C PHE A 5 3.30 28.23 28.31
N ILE A 6 3.44 28.00 27.00
CA ILE A 6 3.47 26.64 26.42
C ILE A 6 4.72 25.88 26.88
N ILE A 7 5.87 26.55 26.95
CA ILE A 7 7.12 25.96 27.44
C ILE A 7 7.03 25.64 28.95
N LEU A 8 6.32 26.45 29.75
CA LEU A 8 6.12 26.17 31.18
C LEU A 8 5.13 25.03 31.45
N ILE A 9 4.10 24.84 30.62
CA ILE A 9 3.21 23.67 30.68
C ILE A 9 3.96 22.39 30.25
N CYS A 10 4.90 22.50 29.32
CA CYS A 10 5.81 21.38 28.99
C CYS A 10 6.87 21.12 30.07
N LEU A 11 7.32 22.14 30.82
CA LEU A 11 8.33 22.00 31.87
C LEU A 11 7.75 21.54 33.22
N SER A 12 6.48 21.79 33.53
CA SER A 12 5.85 21.24 34.75
C SER A 12 5.50 19.75 34.64
N ARG A 13 5.63 19.15 33.44
CA ARG A 13 5.58 17.70 33.21
C ARG A 13 6.91 16.98 33.49
N SER A 14 7.93 17.67 34.01
CA SER A 14 9.20 17.02 34.35
C SER A 14 9.20 16.48 35.78
N GLN A 15 9.51 15.18 35.90
CA GLN A 15 10.06 14.47 37.06
C GLN A 15 9.11 13.83 38.09
N ASN A 16 7.92 13.39 37.70
CA ASN A 16 7.26 12.27 38.38
C ASN A 16 6.75 11.28 37.35
N ILE A 17 7.08 9.99 37.54
CA ILE A 17 6.57 8.87 36.75
C ILE A 17 5.06 8.84 37.01
N ALA A 18 4.28 9.34 36.05
CA ALA A 18 2.85 9.15 36.07
C ALA A 18 2.55 7.99 35.13
N ASN A 19 2.36 6.79 35.71
CA ASN A 19 1.65 5.72 35.04
C ASN A 19 0.19 6.19 34.96
N TYR A 20 -0.30 6.49 33.76
CA TYR A 20 -1.71 6.84 33.59
C TYR A 20 -2.44 5.57 33.17
N ALA A 21 -3.06 4.87 34.11
CA ALA A 21 -4.09 3.89 33.80
C ALA A 21 -5.40 4.67 33.64
N LEU A 22 -5.81 4.99 32.41
CA LEU A 22 -7.08 5.66 32.19
C LEU A 22 -8.22 4.71 32.60
N PRO A 23 -9.05 5.07 33.58
CA PRO A 23 -10.23 4.30 33.93
C PRO A 23 -11.21 4.29 32.76
N GLY A 24 -12.14 3.33 32.80
CA GLY A 24 -13.27 3.30 31.87
C GLY A 24 -14.05 4.61 31.84
N ARG A 25 -14.74 4.84 30.72
CA ARG A 25 -15.66 5.98 30.63
C ARG A 25 -16.85 5.75 31.55
N PRO A 26 -17.24 6.74 32.36
CA PRO A 26 -18.45 6.61 33.16
C PRO A 26 -19.67 6.58 32.23
N VAL A 27 -20.44 5.50 32.33
CA VAL A 27 -21.68 5.29 31.58
C VAL A 27 -22.93 5.54 32.41
N SER A 28 -22.84 5.66 33.73
CA SER A 28 -24.00 5.99 34.56
C SER A 28 -23.60 6.62 35.90
N GLY A 29 -24.54 7.28 36.57
CA GLY A 29 -24.32 7.88 37.89
C GLY A 29 -23.33 9.06 37.89
N ASN A 30 -23.01 9.57 36.70
CA ASN A 30 -22.16 10.72 36.43
C ASN A 30 -22.95 12.03 36.56
N GLN A 31 -22.23 13.14 36.76
CA GLN A 31 -22.82 14.47 36.78
C GLN A 31 -22.16 15.36 35.73
N LEU A 32 -22.97 16.15 35.02
CA LEU A 32 -22.46 17.12 34.05
C LEU A 32 -22.37 18.52 34.66
N TYR A 33 -21.31 19.24 34.29
CA TYR A 33 -21.15 20.65 34.61
C TYR A 33 -20.58 21.39 33.41
N ILE A 34 -21.02 22.63 33.18
CA ILE A 34 -20.56 23.43 32.04
C ILE A 34 -19.78 24.63 32.56
N TRP A 35 -18.54 24.70 32.11
CA TRP A 35 -17.65 25.82 32.35
C TRP A 35 -17.49 26.64 31.09
N GLN A 36 -17.70 27.94 31.21
CA GLN A 36 -17.53 28.88 30.12
C GLN A 36 -16.24 29.67 30.36
N TYR A 37 -15.27 29.50 29.46
CA TYR A 37 -14.01 30.22 29.53
C TYR A 37 -13.63 30.76 28.16
N SER A 38 -13.43 32.08 28.05
CA SER A 38 -13.12 32.77 26.80
C SER A 38 -14.17 32.47 25.70
N ASP A 39 -13.74 32.08 24.50
CA ASP A 39 -14.56 31.72 23.35
C ASP A 39 -15.00 30.24 23.32
N TYR A 40 -14.83 29.50 24.42
CA TYR A 40 -15.11 28.07 24.51
C TYR A 40 -16.12 27.73 25.61
N TYR A 41 -16.86 26.65 25.36
CA TYR A 41 -17.62 25.91 26.34
C TYR A 41 -16.91 24.59 26.62
N TYR A 42 -16.71 24.28 27.90
CA TYR A 42 -16.15 23.03 28.38
C TYR A 42 -17.23 22.29 29.18
N ILE A 43 -17.65 21.12 28.68
CA ILE A 43 -18.64 20.27 29.32
C ILE A 43 -17.89 19.19 30.08
N TYR A 44 -17.88 19.28 31.40
CA TYR A 44 -17.27 18.28 32.26
C TYR A 44 -18.29 17.19 32.61
N SER A 45 -17.95 15.93 32.39
CA SER A 45 -18.60 14.77 32.99
C SER A 45 -17.71 14.26 34.12
N PHE A 46 -18.17 14.46 35.34
CA PHE A 46 -17.44 14.03 36.53
C PHE A 46 -17.88 12.62 36.92
N PHE A 47 -16.90 11.72 37.00
CA PHE A 47 -16.99 10.41 37.65
C PHE A 47 -18.22 9.58 37.21
N GLY A 48 -18.54 8.53 37.96
CA GLY A 48 -19.70 7.67 37.73
C GLY A 48 -19.35 6.20 37.85
N ARG A 49 -20.10 5.36 37.14
CA ARG A 49 -19.86 3.92 37.03
C ARG A 49 -19.53 3.54 35.59
N ASN A 50 -18.60 2.61 35.43
CA ASN A 50 -18.25 1.96 34.16
C ASN A 50 -19.32 0.94 33.75
N GLU A 51 -19.18 0.34 32.57
CA GLU A 51 -20.13 -0.68 32.05
C GLU A 51 -20.21 -1.93 32.92
N ASP A 52 -19.09 -2.33 33.55
CA ASP A 52 -19.00 -3.44 34.51
C ASP A 52 -19.57 -3.07 35.91
N GLY A 53 -20.01 -1.82 36.09
CA GLY A 53 -20.52 -1.31 37.36
C GLY A 53 -19.46 -0.85 38.36
N SER A 54 -18.17 -0.96 38.02
CA SER A 54 -17.06 -0.42 38.81
C SER A 54 -17.09 1.12 38.84
N PHE A 55 -16.50 1.72 39.86
CA PHE A 55 -16.48 3.18 39.99
C PHE A 55 -15.41 3.80 39.09
N SER A 56 -15.79 4.83 38.32
CA SER A 56 -14.86 5.58 37.46
C SER A 56 -14.32 6.81 38.19
N SER A 57 -13.00 6.94 38.29
CA SER A 57 -12.31 8.17 38.74
C SER A 57 -12.11 9.19 37.61
N ARG A 58 -12.62 8.89 36.40
CA ARG A 58 -12.37 9.70 35.20
C ARG A 58 -13.22 10.98 35.19
N ILE A 59 -12.59 12.08 34.78
CA ILE A 59 -13.29 13.31 34.42
C ILE A 59 -13.13 13.49 32.91
N GLU A 60 -14.25 13.52 32.19
CA GLU A 60 -14.25 13.76 30.75
C GLU A 60 -14.62 15.21 30.49
N ILE A 61 -13.87 15.89 29.63
CA ILE A 61 -14.10 17.29 29.29
C ILE A 61 -14.38 17.36 27.80
N ILE A 62 -15.50 17.95 27.41
CA ILE A 62 -15.89 18.11 26.01
C ILE A 62 -15.82 19.60 25.70
N GLY A 63 -14.80 20.00 24.95
CA GLY A 63 -14.58 21.36 24.49
C GLY A 63 -15.32 21.64 23.19
N LYS A 64 -15.95 22.80 23.13
CA LYS A 64 -16.65 23.33 21.95
C LYS A 64 -16.38 24.82 21.84
N ARG A 65 -15.96 25.31 20.67
CA ARG A 65 -15.91 26.75 20.42
C ARG A 65 -17.34 27.31 20.27
N LYS A 66 -17.59 28.52 20.78
CA LYS A 66 -18.93 29.14 20.76
C LYS A 66 -19.57 29.22 19.36
N ASP A 67 -18.75 29.43 18.33
CA ASP A 67 -19.20 29.55 16.94
C ASP A 67 -19.25 28.20 16.18
N GLU A 68 -18.79 27.11 16.79
CA GLU A 68 -18.75 25.79 16.16
C GLU A 68 -20.03 24.99 16.42
N ASP A 69 -20.34 24.07 15.52
CA ASP A 69 -21.48 23.16 15.67
C ASP A 69 -21.08 21.95 16.53
N PHE A 70 -22.05 21.26 17.14
CA PHE A 70 -21.83 20.03 17.92
C PHE A 70 -21.31 18.85 17.07
N SER A 71 -21.16 19.02 15.76
CA SER A 71 -20.46 18.09 14.88
C SER A 71 -18.92 18.17 15.01
N LYS A 72 -18.41 19.27 15.57
CA LYS A 72 -16.98 19.52 15.81
C LYS A 72 -16.72 19.67 17.31
N LEU A 73 -16.72 18.55 18.01
CA LEU A 73 -16.40 18.49 19.44
C LEU A 73 -14.97 18.00 19.62
N SER A 74 -14.24 18.67 20.51
CA SER A 74 -12.94 18.21 21.00
C SER A 74 -13.16 17.54 22.35
N TYR A 75 -12.83 16.27 22.47
CA TYR A 75 -12.87 15.57 23.76
C TYR A 75 -11.53 15.79 24.48
N TYR A 76 -11.49 15.74 25.79
CA TYR A 76 -10.27 15.79 26.59
C TYR A 76 -10.52 14.85 27.78
N ASN A 77 -9.53 14.06 28.14
CA ASN A 77 -9.64 13.12 29.26
C ASN A 77 -8.56 13.42 30.28
N PHE A 78 -8.96 13.44 31.54
CA PHE A 78 -8.02 13.53 32.66
C PHE A 78 -8.38 12.48 33.71
N ASP A 79 -7.33 11.85 34.24
CA ASP A 79 -7.43 10.94 35.36
C ASP A 79 -6.82 11.58 36.61
N PHE A 80 -7.53 11.43 37.73
CA PHE A 80 -7.11 11.89 39.05
C PHE A 80 -7.19 10.72 40.05
N SER A 81 -6.58 9.58 39.72
CA SER A 81 -6.46 8.43 40.62
C SER A 81 -5.82 8.79 41.97
N TYR A 82 -4.94 9.80 42.00
CA TYR A 82 -4.22 10.21 43.22
C TYR A 82 -5.06 10.86 44.33
N TYR A 83 -6.31 11.31 44.07
CA TYR A 83 -7.09 12.06 45.07
C TYR A 83 -8.46 11.45 45.41
N LEU A 84 -9.12 10.75 44.48
CA LEU A 84 -10.49 10.23 44.66
C LEU A 84 -10.65 8.88 43.96
N ASN A 85 -10.81 7.80 44.73
CA ASN A 85 -11.18 6.48 44.19
C ASN A 85 -12.65 6.52 43.74
N GLY A 86 -12.91 6.93 42.50
CA GLY A 86 -14.20 6.85 41.77
C GLY A 86 -15.51 7.04 42.57
N ILE A 87 -16.29 8.06 42.22
CA ILE A 87 -17.53 8.40 42.94
C ILE A 87 -18.77 8.30 42.03
N SER A 88 -19.89 7.86 42.57
CA SER A 88 -21.18 7.81 41.86
C SER A 88 -22.32 8.36 42.73
N GLN A 89 -23.40 8.84 42.09
CA GLN A 89 -24.61 9.33 42.77
C GLN A 89 -24.34 10.46 43.79
N PHE A 90 -23.43 11.36 43.42
CA PHE A 90 -23.04 12.53 44.18
C PHE A 90 -23.75 13.79 43.67
N GLY A 91 -23.67 14.87 44.45
CA GLY A 91 -24.13 16.19 44.05
C GLY A 91 -22.98 17.07 43.57
N ILE A 92 -23.18 17.76 42.46
CA ILE A 92 -22.22 18.74 41.91
C ILE A 92 -22.87 20.11 41.77
N PHE A 93 -22.14 21.16 42.15
CA PHE A 93 -22.65 22.52 42.02
C PHE A 93 -21.54 23.57 41.95
N GLY A 94 -21.76 24.62 41.16
CA GLY A 94 -20.81 25.71 40.99
C GLY A 94 -20.72 26.63 42.21
N SER A 95 -19.58 27.29 42.39
CA SER A 95 -19.35 28.29 43.43
C SER A 95 -19.62 29.73 42.95
N TYR A 96 -19.33 30.73 43.80
CA TYR A 96 -19.30 32.14 43.36
C TYR A 96 -18.15 32.42 42.38
N ASP A 97 -17.03 31.72 42.54
CA ASP A 97 -15.93 31.72 41.57
C ASP A 97 -16.35 30.82 40.39
N PRO A 98 -16.44 31.36 39.16
CA PRO A 98 -16.84 30.58 38.00
C PRO A 98 -15.88 29.44 37.68
N ASP A 99 -14.66 29.46 38.23
CA ASP A 99 -13.64 28.46 37.99
C ASP A 99 -13.62 27.36 39.07
N ILE A 100 -14.51 27.43 40.07
CA ILE A 100 -14.58 26.45 41.17
C ILE A 100 -15.92 25.73 41.22
N VAL A 101 -15.85 24.41 41.37
CA VAL A 101 -17.00 23.51 41.54
C VAL A 101 -16.85 22.70 42.83
N TYR A 102 -17.97 22.51 43.53
CA TYR A 102 -18.07 21.67 44.71
C TYR A 102 -18.73 20.33 44.37
N ILE A 103 -18.18 19.26 44.94
CA ILE A 103 -18.70 17.89 44.83
C ILE A 103 -18.98 17.40 46.25
N TYR A 104 -20.21 16.96 46.51
CA TYR A 104 -20.66 16.53 47.84
C TYR A 104 -21.32 15.16 47.81
N GLY A 105 -21.07 14.38 48.86
CA GLY A 105 -21.73 13.09 49.10
C GLY A 105 -21.39 12.06 48.04
N GLY A 106 -22.21 11.01 47.89
CA GLY A 106 -22.01 9.95 46.91
C GLY A 106 -21.36 8.69 47.48
N ILE A 107 -21.33 7.64 46.65
CA ILE A 107 -20.78 6.33 46.99
C ILE A 107 -19.40 6.18 46.35
N PHE A 108 -18.44 5.77 47.17
CA PHE A 108 -17.08 5.37 46.82
C PHE A 108 -16.93 3.85 46.91
N SER A 109 -15.84 3.31 46.37
CA SER A 109 -15.45 1.92 46.58
C SER A 109 -15.29 1.54 48.07
N TYR A 110 -14.97 2.50 48.94
CA TYR A 110 -14.79 2.31 50.38
C TYR A 110 -15.96 2.80 51.25
N GLY A 111 -17.07 3.27 50.67
CA GLY A 111 -18.28 3.67 51.41
C GLY A 111 -18.87 5.03 51.01
N VAL A 112 -19.77 5.56 51.83
CA VAL A 112 -20.49 6.82 51.56
C VAL A 112 -19.79 8.00 52.23
N SER A 113 -19.58 9.10 51.50
CA SER A 113 -18.87 10.29 52.01
C SER A 113 -19.81 11.39 52.53
N SER A 114 -19.28 12.19 53.47
CA SER A 114 -19.85 13.45 53.96
C SER A 114 -18.99 14.67 53.61
N ASP A 115 -17.92 14.48 52.84
CA ASP A 115 -16.98 15.55 52.54
C ASP A 115 -17.40 16.34 51.30
N ILE A 116 -17.02 17.62 51.29
CA ILE A 116 -17.07 18.46 50.09
C ILE A 116 -15.69 18.51 49.47
N PHE A 117 -15.59 18.07 48.22
CA PHE A 117 -14.39 18.20 47.40
C PHE A 117 -14.48 19.47 46.56
N ILE A 118 -13.34 20.17 46.43
CA ILE A 118 -13.24 21.43 45.69
C ILE A 118 -12.40 21.18 44.44
N TYR A 119 -13.01 21.38 43.28
CA TYR A 119 -12.34 21.24 41.97
C TYR A 119 -12.16 22.61 41.32
N ASN A 120 -10.94 22.92 40.90
CA ASN A 120 -10.62 24.14 40.15
C ASN A 120 -10.49 23.79 38.66
N MET A 121 -11.38 24.35 37.84
CA MET A 121 -11.46 24.12 36.39
C MET A 121 -10.43 24.94 35.59
N LEU A 122 -9.96 26.08 36.11
CA LEU A 122 -8.95 26.89 35.42
C LEU A 122 -7.58 26.20 35.40
N TYR A 123 -7.27 25.50 36.48
CA TYR A 123 -5.99 24.82 36.68
C TYR A 123 -6.10 23.30 36.61
N ASP A 124 -7.30 22.77 36.35
CA ASP A 124 -7.64 21.35 36.30
C ASP A 124 -7.03 20.55 37.48
N TYR A 125 -7.35 20.92 38.72
CA TYR A 125 -6.91 20.15 39.91
C TYR A 125 -7.86 20.27 41.12
N PHE A 126 -7.81 19.27 42.00
CA PHE A 126 -8.50 19.31 43.30
C PHE A 126 -7.74 20.18 44.30
N GLN A 127 -8.37 21.25 44.78
CA GLN A 127 -7.77 22.15 45.77
C GLN A 127 -7.73 21.53 47.18
N GLY A 128 -8.59 20.56 47.45
CA GLY A 128 -8.72 19.87 48.74
C GLY A 128 -10.15 19.45 49.03
N TYR A 129 -10.39 19.04 50.28
CA TYR A 129 -11.72 18.70 50.80
C TYR A 129 -11.89 19.25 52.22
N PHE A 130 -13.15 19.37 52.66
CA PHE A 130 -13.49 19.64 54.05
C PHE A 130 -14.74 18.88 54.47
N SER A 131 -14.80 18.54 55.75
CA SER A 131 -15.95 17.85 56.33
C SER A 131 -17.17 18.77 56.35
N PHE A 132 -18.27 18.31 55.78
CA PHE A 132 -19.53 19.05 55.76
C PHE A 132 -20.37 18.66 56.99
N PRO A 133 -21.03 19.61 57.66
CA PRO A 133 -21.86 19.32 58.84
C PRO A 133 -23.08 18.43 58.56
N ILE A 134 -23.38 18.14 57.30
CA ILE A 134 -24.42 17.19 56.90
C ILE A 134 -23.80 15.80 56.75
N GLY A 135 -24.36 14.83 57.47
CA GLY A 135 -23.86 13.45 57.50
C GLY A 135 -23.85 12.74 56.13
N PRO A 136 -23.08 11.63 56.01
CA PRO A 136 -22.78 10.98 54.74
C PRO A 136 -24.04 10.42 54.08
N ARG A 137 -24.19 10.72 52.79
CA ARG A 137 -25.37 10.31 52.02
C ARG A 137 -25.10 10.24 50.52
N PHE A 138 -25.87 9.39 49.83
CA PHE A 138 -25.93 9.31 48.37
C PHE A 138 -27.39 9.31 47.90
N ASN A 139 -27.63 9.42 46.59
CA ASN A 139 -28.97 9.39 45.99
C ASN A 139 -29.94 10.44 46.61
N PHE A 140 -29.42 11.55 47.10
CA PHE A 140 -30.19 12.65 47.70
C PHE A 140 -30.63 13.64 46.63
N ALA A 141 -31.74 14.33 46.89
CA ALA A 141 -32.18 15.41 46.02
C ALA A 141 -31.52 16.72 46.46
N PHE A 142 -30.96 17.49 45.54
CA PHE A 142 -30.31 18.76 45.85
C PHE A 142 -30.55 19.81 44.77
N THR A 143 -30.41 21.08 45.14
CA THR A 143 -30.35 22.20 44.20
C THR A 143 -29.57 23.34 44.83
N THR A 144 -29.09 24.28 44.01
CA THR A 144 -28.37 25.46 44.48
C THR A 144 -28.98 26.74 43.96
N PHE A 145 -28.82 27.79 44.75
CA PHE A 145 -29.19 29.14 44.36
C PHE A 145 -28.07 30.10 44.75
N ILE A 146 -27.58 30.86 43.77
CA ILE A 146 -26.60 31.91 43.97
C ILE A 146 -27.31 33.25 43.80
N ASP A 147 -27.51 33.96 44.91
CA ASP A 147 -28.01 35.33 44.90
C ASP A 147 -26.87 36.29 44.56
N LYS A 148 -26.74 36.60 43.27
CA LYS A 148 -25.72 37.54 42.77
C LYS A 148 -25.82 38.94 43.38
N LYS A 149 -26.98 39.36 43.90
CA LYS A 149 -27.16 40.71 44.47
C LYS A 149 -26.56 40.82 45.87
N ASN A 150 -26.71 39.77 46.67
CA ASN A 150 -26.26 39.73 48.06
C ASN A 150 -25.02 38.86 48.27
N SER A 151 -24.46 38.29 47.20
CA SER A 151 -23.34 37.34 47.24
C SER A 151 -23.57 36.14 48.18
N ASN A 152 -24.83 35.72 48.30
CA ASN A 152 -25.22 34.56 49.12
C ASN A 152 -25.37 33.32 48.25
N MET A 153 -24.82 32.20 48.72
CA MET A 153 -24.94 30.90 48.07
C MET A 153 -25.66 29.92 49.00
N TYR A 154 -26.81 29.42 48.53
CA TYR A 154 -27.63 28.47 49.26
C TYR A 154 -27.55 27.09 48.60
N PHE A 155 -27.31 26.07 49.43
CA PHE A 155 -27.38 24.67 49.06
C PHE A 155 -28.56 24.03 49.77
N PHE A 156 -29.48 23.49 48.98
CA PHE A 156 -30.67 22.81 49.44
C PHE A 156 -30.45 21.32 49.26
N ILE A 157 -30.73 20.55 50.30
CA ILE A 157 -30.60 19.09 50.24
C ILE A 157 -31.75 18.43 50.97
N LEU A 158 -32.33 17.40 50.37
CA LEU A 158 -33.46 16.65 50.88
C LEU A 158 -33.17 15.14 50.80
N GLY A 159 -33.29 14.49 51.95
CA GLY A 159 -33.23 13.04 52.08
C GLY A 159 -31.91 12.43 51.61
N GLY A 160 -32.02 11.29 50.92
CA GLY A 160 -30.92 10.42 50.49
C GLY A 160 -30.81 9.15 51.31
N GLU A 161 -29.80 8.34 51.01
CA GLU A 161 -29.50 7.10 51.71
C GLU A 161 -28.17 7.22 52.46
N SER A 162 -28.17 6.80 53.73
CA SER A 162 -26.97 6.76 54.58
C SER A 162 -26.11 5.51 54.30
N SER A 163 -24.93 5.42 54.92
CA SER A 163 -24.01 4.28 54.78
C SER A 163 -24.58 2.91 55.20
N GLY A 164 -25.68 2.88 55.97
CA GLY A 164 -26.41 1.66 56.32
C GLY A 164 -27.61 1.36 55.42
N ASN A 165 -27.75 2.03 54.27
CA ASN A 165 -28.92 2.01 53.38
C ASN A 165 -30.23 2.44 54.06
N PHE A 166 -30.13 3.25 55.13
CA PHE A 166 -31.31 3.88 55.72
C PHE A 166 -31.66 5.14 54.92
N MET A 167 -32.91 5.22 54.45
CA MET A 167 -33.43 6.42 53.79
C MET A 167 -33.66 7.54 54.81
N LEU A 168 -33.20 8.72 54.47
CA LEU A 168 -33.31 9.95 55.25
C LEU A 168 -34.48 10.78 54.74
N SER A 169 -35.11 11.57 55.60
CA SER A 169 -36.21 12.49 55.24
C SER A 169 -35.93 13.94 55.63
N ASP A 170 -34.71 14.24 56.08
CA ASP A 170 -34.31 15.57 56.53
C ASP A 170 -34.15 16.54 55.35
N PHE A 171 -34.60 17.77 55.54
CA PHE A 171 -34.39 18.88 54.61
C PHE A 171 -33.49 19.93 55.25
N ASN A 172 -32.35 20.22 54.62
CA ASN A 172 -31.40 21.19 55.11
C ASN A 172 -31.16 22.29 54.08
N ILE A 173 -30.99 23.52 54.58
CA ILE A 173 -30.60 24.68 53.79
C ILE A 173 -29.33 25.24 54.39
N TYR A 174 -28.24 25.16 53.64
CA TYR A 174 -26.93 25.64 54.06
C TYR A 174 -26.57 26.92 53.31
N ASN A 175 -26.20 27.98 54.04
CA ASN A 175 -25.64 29.19 53.46
C ASN A 175 -24.12 29.10 53.48
N PHE A 176 -23.51 28.97 52.30
CA PHE A 176 -22.05 28.89 52.13
C PHE A 176 -21.34 30.21 52.46
N THR A 177 -22.02 31.34 52.29
CA THR A 177 -21.45 32.67 52.56
C THR A 177 -21.40 32.96 54.06
N GLU A 178 -22.41 32.54 54.81
CA GLU A 178 -22.50 32.75 56.27
C GLU A 178 -22.00 31.54 57.08
N ASN A 179 -21.63 30.45 56.42
CA ASN A 179 -21.20 29.19 57.03
C ASN A 179 -22.18 28.69 58.11
N SER A 180 -23.49 28.74 57.81
CA SER A 180 -24.54 28.42 58.78
C SER A 180 -25.81 27.83 58.13
N PHE A 181 -26.57 27.10 58.95
CA PHE A 181 -27.88 26.55 58.56
C PHE A 181 -29.01 27.53 58.81
N LEU A 182 -30.04 27.48 57.96
CA LEU A 182 -31.30 28.18 58.22
C LEU A 182 -32.16 27.33 59.18
N ASN A 183 -32.14 27.69 60.47
CA ASN A 183 -32.71 26.89 61.56
C ASN A 183 -34.23 27.12 61.80
N THR A 184 -35.01 27.54 60.81
CA THR A 184 -36.45 27.86 61.03
C THR A 184 -37.31 27.47 59.84
N ILE A 185 -37.42 26.16 59.60
CA ILE A 185 -38.34 25.58 58.62
C ILE A 185 -39.69 25.33 59.32
N LYS A 186 -40.77 25.88 58.76
CA LYS A 186 -42.16 25.62 59.20
C LYS A 186 -42.77 24.59 58.28
N ASN A 187 -43.64 23.71 58.79
CA ASN A 187 -44.27 22.64 58.01
C ASN A 187 -43.21 21.78 57.32
N GLU A 188 -42.63 20.81 58.04
CA GLU A 188 -41.58 19.96 57.47
C GLU A 188 -42.07 19.18 56.25
N PHE A 189 -41.13 18.85 55.35
CA PHE A 189 -41.42 18.06 54.15
C PHE A 189 -42.12 16.75 54.51
N SER A 190 -41.63 16.10 55.56
CA SER A 190 -42.11 14.80 56.04
C SER A 190 -43.58 14.80 56.49
N ASP A 191 -44.08 15.96 56.94
CA ASP A 191 -45.40 16.10 57.55
C ASP A 191 -46.47 16.60 56.57
N VAL A 192 -46.09 17.35 55.52
CA VAL A 192 -47.03 18.11 54.69
C VAL A 192 -47.02 17.72 53.21
N CYS A 193 -45.94 17.13 52.71
CA CYS A 193 -45.76 16.85 51.29
C CYS A 193 -46.42 15.56 50.79
N ASP A 194 -47.09 14.82 51.68
CA ASP A 194 -47.93 13.67 51.33
C ASP A 194 -49.09 13.50 52.33
N ASP A 195 -50.03 12.61 52.00
CA ASP A 195 -51.19 12.31 52.86
C ASP A 195 -50.79 11.42 54.05
N GLU A 196 -49.74 10.61 53.89
CA GLU A 196 -49.11 9.83 54.96
C GLU A 196 -47.76 10.43 55.35
N LYS A 197 -47.39 10.33 56.63
CA LYS A 197 -46.12 10.87 57.13
C LYS A 197 -44.93 10.12 56.53
N ILE A 198 -44.10 10.85 55.80
CA ILE A 198 -42.90 10.35 55.14
C ILE A 198 -41.81 10.09 56.19
N ASN A 199 -41.24 8.90 56.15
CA ASN A 199 -40.12 8.46 56.99
C ASN A 199 -38.78 8.58 56.26
N GLY A 200 -38.74 8.35 54.94
CA GLY A 200 -37.54 8.48 54.12
C GLY A 200 -37.85 8.91 52.69
N PHE A 201 -36.92 9.61 52.05
CA PHE A 201 -37.03 10.12 50.68
C PHE A 201 -35.68 10.01 49.95
N ALA A 202 -35.61 9.35 48.79
CA ALA A 202 -34.36 9.15 48.03
C ALA A 202 -34.64 9.10 46.51
N GLY A 203 -33.64 9.33 45.66
CA GLY A 203 -33.78 9.30 44.19
C GLY A 203 -34.70 10.36 43.61
N GLY A 204 -35.10 11.35 44.41
CA GLY A 204 -35.96 12.45 44.02
C GLY A 204 -35.21 13.61 43.38
N GLN A 205 -35.94 14.62 42.95
CA GLN A 205 -35.41 15.81 42.29
C GLN A 205 -35.79 17.06 43.08
N LEU A 206 -34.84 18.01 43.16
CA LEU A 206 -35.09 19.35 43.68
C LEU A 206 -34.73 20.38 42.60
N GLN A 207 -35.61 21.37 42.40
CA GLN A 207 -35.32 22.49 41.51
C GLN A 207 -35.69 23.82 42.14
N TYR A 208 -34.73 24.75 42.19
CA TYR A 208 -34.98 26.13 42.59
C TYR A 208 -35.47 26.95 41.39
N TYR A 209 -36.61 27.63 41.55
CA TYR A 209 -37.07 28.62 40.59
C TYR A 209 -37.90 29.71 41.29
N ASN A 210 -37.59 30.97 40.96
CA ASN A 210 -38.32 32.17 41.40
C ASN A 210 -38.65 32.21 42.91
N GLY A 211 -37.63 32.03 43.77
CA GLY A 211 -37.78 32.09 45.22
C GLY A 211 -38.48 30.89 45.85
N SER A 212 -38.70 29.81 45.10
CA SER A 212 -39.28 28.57 45.60
C SER A 212 -38.44 27.36 45.18
N VAL A 213 -38.45 26.31 46.00
CA VAL A 213 -37.84 25.01 45.68
C VAL A 213 -38.95 23.99 45.47
N TYR A 214 -38.88 23.23 44.40
CA TYR A 214 -39.86 22.21 44.05
C TYR A 214 -39.27 20.82 44.25
N ALA A 215 -39.98 19.96 44.98
CA ALA A 215 -39.65 18.56 45.23
C ALA A 215 -40.65 17.63 44.54
N PHE A 216 -40.13 16.68 43.77
CA PHE A 216 -40.91 15.73 42.97
C PHE A 216 -40.05 14.50 42.60
N SER A 217 -40.68 13.43 42.12
CA SER A 217 -40.04 12.16 41.71
C SER A 217 -39.36 11.41 42.88
N GLY A 218 -38.90 10.18 42.62
CA GLY A 218 -38.09 9.40 43.54
C GLY A 218 -38.88 8.41 44.38
N TYR A 219 -38.29 7.98 45.48
CA TYR A 219 -38.83 7.00 46.42
C TYR A 219 -39.18 7.62 47.75
N VAL A 220 -40.23 7.09 48.36
CA VAL A 220 -40.69 7.45 49.68
C VAL A 220 -40.98 6.20 50.51
N SER A 221 -40.62 6.20 51.79
CA SER A 221 -41.13 5.22 52.77
C SER A 221 -41.98 5.94 53.80
N TYR A 222 -42.94 5.23 54.38
CA TYR A 222 -43.87 5.78 55.36
C TYR A 222 -43.63 5.16 56.74
N THR A 223 -43.97 5.90 57.79
CA THR A 223 -43.72 5.51 59.19
C THR A 223 -44.35 4.17 59.64
N ASN A 224 -45.35 3.67 58.91
CA ASN A 224 -46.06 2.43 59.24
C ASN A 224 -45.72 1.24 58.32
N ASN A 225 -44.79 1.41 57.37
CA ASN A 225 -44.45 0.39 56.38
C ASN A 225 -43.00 0.59 55.87
N ASP A 226 -42.16 -0.44 56.01
CA ASP A 226 -40.78 -0.43 55.48
C ASP A 226 -40.71 -0.63 53.94
N THR A 227 -41.85 -0.56 53.26
CA THR A 227 -41.93 -0.67 51.81
C THR A 227 -41.72 0.70 51.16
N THR A 228 -40.96 0.74 50.07
CA THR A 228 -40.71 1.95 49.28
C THR A 228 -41.77 2.11 48.19
N TYR A 229 -42.23 3.34 47.99
CA TYR A 229 -43.22 3.72 46.97
C TYR A 229 -42.66 4.85 46.10
N TYR A 230 -43.12 4.95 44.85
CA TYR A 230 -42.79 6.08 43.98
C TYR A 230 -43.48 7.36 44.43
N TYR A 231 -42.72 8.42 44.62
CA TYR A 231 -43.23 9.75 44.95
C TYR A 231 -43.74 10.48 43.71
N THR A 232 -45.06 10.68 43.63
CA THR A 232 -45.75 11.26 42.46
C THR A 232 -46.37 12.64 42.72
N ASN A 233 -46.32 13.12 43.96
CA ASN A 233 -46.83 14.43 44.33
C ASN A 233 -45.81 15.54 43.98
N LEU A 234 -46.27 16.79 44.03
CA LEU A 234 -45.43 17.97 43.88
C LEU A 234 -45.50 18.79 45.17
N CYS A 235 -44.35 19.00 45.80
CA CYS A 235 -44.25 19.86 46.97
C CYS A 235 -43.42 21.09 46.68
N ARG A 236 -43.81 22.24 47.23
CA ARG A 236 -43.13 23.51 47.07
C ARG A 236 -42.69 24.06 48.42
N PHE A 237 -41.42 24.40 48.54
CA PHE A 237 -40.87 25.18 49.64
C PHE A 237 -40.74 26.64 49.22
N SER A 238 -41.33 27.57 49.97
CA SER A 238 -41.18 29.00 49.70
C SER A 238 -40.07 29.61 50.55
N MET A 239 -39.08 30.26 49.91
CA MET A 239 -38.02 30.98 50.63
C MET A 239 -38.54 32.19 51.41
N LYS A 240 -39.72 32.71 51.05
CA LYS A 240 -40.32 33.88 51.72
C LYS A 240 -40.98 33.51 53.04
N THR A 241 -41.68 32.37 53.08
CA THR A 241 -42.40 31.92 54.29
C THR A 241 -41.61 30.88 55.08
N LEU A 242 -40.53 30.34 54.49
CA LEU A 242 -39.74 29.23 55.00
C LEU A 242 -40.62 28.02 55.34
N SER A 243 -41.52 27.66 54.42
CA SER A 243 -42.47 26.57 54.64
C SER A 243 -42.75 25.71 53.42
N TRP A 244 -42.97 24.41 53.64
CA TRP A 244 -43.46 23.49 52.61
C TRP A 244 -44.97 23.56 52.44
N THR A 245 -45.42 23.39 51.19
CA THR A 245 -46.83 23.27 50.79
C THR A 245 -46.97 22.20 49.71
N LYS A 246 -47.86 21.21 49.92
CA LYS A 246 -48.27 20.25 48.88
C LYS A 246 -49.14 20.97 47.86
N GLU A 247 -48.71 20.96 46.60
CA GLU A 247 -49.43 21.61 45.50
C GLU A 247 -50.55 20.69 45.00
N ASN A 248 -51.75 21.26 44.79
CA ASN A 248 -52.86 20.52 44.24
C ASN A 248 -52.82 20.57 42.70
N ILE A 249 -52.33 19.50 42.10
CA ILE A 249 -52.11 19.38 40.65
C ILE A 249 -53.11 18.42 40.02
N GLN A 250 -53.60 18.75 38.82
CA GLN A 250 -54.50 17.87 38.05
C GLN A 250 -53.75 16.66 37.49
N ASN A 251 -52.60 16.89 36.83
CA ASN A 251 -51.79 15.84 36.22
C ASN A 251 -50.57 15.55 37.10
N LYS A 252 -50.56 14.37 37.74
CA LYS A 252 -49.40 13.89 38.50
C LYS A 252 -48.29 13.40 37.58
N LEU A 253 -47.05 13.44 38.07
CA LEU A 253 -45.93 12.80 37.40
C LEU A 253 -46.14 11.29 37.41
N ILE A 254 -45.67 10.60 36.38
CA ILE A 254 -45.66 9.13 36.40
C ILE A 254 -44.79 8.61 37.55
N LYS A 255 -45.07 7.39 37.99
CA LYS A 255 -44.15 6.64 38.85
C LYS A 255 -42.81 6.53 38.11
N SER A 256 -41.80 7.21 38.59
CA SER A 256 -40.49 7.27 37.96
C SER A 256 -39.45 7.66 38.99
N GLU A 257 -38.24 7.14 38.82
CA GLU A 257 -37.05 7.42 39.61
C GLU A 257 -35.86 7.66 38.67
N SER A 258 -34.70 8.06 39.21
CA SER A 258 -33.43 8.09 38.47
C SER A 258 -33.45 8.87 37.14
N GLY A 259 -34.45 9.75 36.97
CA GLY A 259 -34.57 10.72 35.88
C GLY A 259 -34.02 12.07 36.33
N GLN A 260 -33.67 12.91 35.37
CA GLN A 260 -33.04 14.21 35.66
C GLN A 260 -34.00 15.36 35.39
N SER A 261 -33.80 16.46 36.10
CA SER A 261 -34.62 17.66 35.94
C SER A 261 -33.80 18.91 35.69
N ILE A 262 -34.41 19.88 35.00
CA ILE A 262 -33.76 21.14 34.66
C ILE A 262 -34.77 22.27 34.51
N VAL A 263 -34.35 23.50 34.77
CA VAL A 263 -35.17 24.70 34.66
C VAL A 263 -34.78 25.47 33.40
N ILE A 264 -35.74 25.69 32.50
CA ILE A 264 -35.58 26.50 31.28
C ILE A 264 -36.74 27.49 31.16
N GLY A 265 -36.42 28.77 31.05
CA GLY A 265 -37.41 29.84 31.09
C GLY A 265 -38.25 29.76 32.37
N ASP A 266 -39.57 29.68 32.23
CA ASP A 266 -40.52 29.63 33.35
C ASP A 266 -41.06 28.22 33.64
N SER A 267 -40.41 27.19 33.09
CA SER A 267 -40.84 25.79 33.20
C SER A 267 -39.76 24.90 33.81
N ILE A 268 -40.22 23.91 34.57
CA ILE A 268 -39.39 22.80 35.06
C ILE A 268 -39.62 21.63 34.12
N TYR A 269 -38.54 21.04 33.62
CA TYR A 269 -38.58 19.85 32.78
C TYR A 269 -38.07 18.66 33.56
N TYR A 270 -38.74 17.52 33.42
CA TYR A 270 -38.30 16.22 33.92
C TYR A 270 -38.10 15.29 32.72
N LEU A 271 -36.89 14.76 32.59
CA LEU A 271 -36.45 13.99 31.43
C LEU A 271 -36.21 12.54 31.84
N PHE A 272 -36.89 11.64 31.12
CA PHE A 272 -36.67 10.19 31.16
C PHE A 272 -36.87 9.60 32.56
N GLY A 273 -36.00 8.68 32.97
CA GLY A 273 -36.07 7.99 34.27
C GLY A 273 -36.42 6.51 34.15
N TYR A 274 -36.56 5.83 35.27
CA TYR A 274 -36.85 4.41 35.38
C TYR A 274 -38.16 4.20 36.13
N ASN A 275 -39.01 3.31 35.63
CA ASN A 275 -40.30 2.97 36.22
C ASN A 275 -40.53 1.45 36.26
N ASP A 276 -41.71 1.03 36.71
CA ASP A 276 -42.11 -0.39 36.76
C ASP A 276 -42.03 -1.10 35.37
N ASP A 277 -42.09 -0.35 34.27
CA ASP A 277 -41.99 -0.84 32.89
C ASP A 277 -40.55 -0.73 32.31
N GLY A 278 -39.57 -0.33 33.13
CA GLY A 278 -38.18 -0.12 32.77
C GLY A 278 -37.82 1.35 32.51
N ALA A 279 -36.76 1.59 31.75
CA ALA A 279 -36.36 2.95 31.42
C ALA A 279 -37.44 3.65 30.55
N SER A 280 -37.69 4.93 30.80
CA SER A 280 -38.69 5.76 30.11
C SER A 280 -38.04 6.71 29.11
N ASN A 281 -38.66 6.89 27.96
CA ASN A 281 -38.28 7.92 26.97
C ASN A 281 -39.16 9.18 27.07
N LYS A 282 -39.93 9.31 28.15
CA LYS A 282 -40.91 10.38 28.32
C LYS A 282 -40.28 11.65 28.88
N THR A 283 -40.79 12.80 28.46
CA THR A 283 -40.36 14.12 28.91
C THR A 283 -41.59 14.90 29.37
N TYR A 284 -41.52 15.44 30.57
CA TYR A 284 -42.62 16.18 31.19
C TYR A 284 -42.21 17.62 31.42
N GLN A 285 -43.15 18.52 31.17
CA GLN A 285 -43.03 19.95 31.44
C GLN A 285 -44.02 20.34 32.53
N LEU A 286 -43.53 21.08 33.53
CA LEU A 286 -44.32 21.74 34.55
C LEU A 286 -44.19 23.26 34.37
N ASN A 287 -45.28 23.92 33.98
CA ASN A 287 -45.31 25.37 33.87
C ASN A 287 -45.56 25.99 35.25
N THR A 288 -44.58 26.71 35.76
CA THR A 288 -44.64 27.27 37.13
C THR A 288 -45.65 28.42 37.27
N SER A 289 -46.01 29.09 36.16
CA SER A 289 -47.05 30.12 36.15
C SER A 289 -48.48 29.56 36.30
N ASN A 290 -48.68 28.30 35.92
CA ASN A 290 -49.97 27.60 36.02
C ASN A 290 -49.80 26.20 36.59
N ILE A 291 -49.33 26.14 37.84
CA ILE A 291 -48.95 24.90 38.51
C ILE A 291 -50.12 23.91 38.67
N GLY A 292 -51.36 24.41 38.75
CA GLY A 292 -52.56 23.59 38.96
C GLY A 292 -52.85 22.60 37.84
N ASN A 293 -52.39 22.88 36.61
CA ASN A 293 -52.48 21.94 35.50
C ASN A 293 -51.59 20.70 35.69
N GLY A 294 -50.56 20.79 36.55
CA GLY A 294 -49.60 19.71 36.80
C GLY A 294 -48.65 19.46 35.63
N TRP A 295 -48.17 18.23 35.55
CA TRP A 295 -47.18 17.78 34.56
C TRP A 295 -47.82 17.49 33.20
N ILE A 296 -47.26 18.06 32.13
CA ILE A 296 -47.69 17.84 30.75
C ILE A 296 -46.64 17.01 30.03
N ASN A 297 -47.04 15.87 29.47
CA ASN A 297 -46.15 15.07 28.61
C ASN A 297 -45.98 15.77 27.25
N ILE A 298 -44.74 16.12 26.92
CA ILE A 298 -44.38 16.84 25.68
C ILE A 298 -43.60 15.96 24.70
N THR A 299 -43.47 14.65 24.96
CA THR A 299 -42.70 13.74 24.10
C THR A 299 -43.24 13.69 22.67
N SER A 300 -44.56 13.78 22.46
CA SER A 300 -45.15 13.73 21.12
C SER A 300 -44.90 14.99 20.27
N THR A 301 -44.55 16.11 20.90
CA THR A 301 -44.25 17.38 20.21
C THR A 301 -42.78 17.54 19.88
N LEU A 302 -41.90 16.75 20.50
CA LEU A 302 -40.51 16.61 20.10
C LEU A 302 -40.50 15.81 18.80
N ASN A 303 -39.90 16.33 17.73
CA ASN A 303 -39.76 15.59 16.46
C ASN A 303 -38.90 14.33 16.70
N THR A 304 -39.52 13.22 17.09
CA THR A 304 -38.83 11.98 17.43
C THR A 304 -38.32 11.29 16.16
N LEU A 305 -37.13 11.68 15.72
CA LEU A 305 -36.27 10.76 14.98
C LEU A 305 -35.86 9.65 15.97
N SER A 306 -36.32 8.44 15.67
CA SER A 306 -36.38 7.17 16.41
C SER A 306 -35.20 6.68 17.27
N ASN A 307 -34.20 7.49 17.65
CA ASN A 307 -32.93 6.96 18.19
C ASN A 307 -32.55 7.38 19.63
N CYS A 308 -33.31 8.24 20.32
CA CYS A 308 -33.08 8.45 21.75
C CYS A 308 -33.77 7.34 22.55
N LYS A 309 -32.95 6.40 23.04
CA LYS A 309 -33.38 5.26 23.85
C LYS A 309 -33.97 5.74 25.18
N SER A 310 -34.76 4.88 25.80
CA SER A 310 -35.14 5.01 27.20
C SER A 310 -33.90 4.98 28.09
N ILE A 311 -33.60 6.04 28.85
CA ILE A 311 -32.35 6.19 29.61
C ILE A 311 -32.63 6.61 31.06
N SER A 312 -31.89 6.07 32.03
CA SER A 312 -31.88 6.51 33.43
C SER A 312 -30.44 6.78 33.92
N SER A 313 -30.29 7.45 35.07
CA SER A 313 -28.99 7.65 35.75
C SER A 313 -27.92 8.32 34.89
N PHE A 314 -28.31 9.28 34.05
CA PHE A 314 -27.41 10.06 33.19
C PHE A 314 -27.07 11.43 33.82
N GLY A 315 -25.97 12.03 33.40
CA GLY A 315 -25.61 13.41 33.76
C GLY A 315 -26.33 14.42 32.84
N ILE A 316 -26.76 15.56 33.39
CA ILE A 316 -27.50 16.60 32.65
C ILE A 316 -26.89 18.00 32.86
N ALA A 317 -26.90 18.85 31.83
CA ALA A 317 -26.56 20.26 31.96
C ALA A 317 -27.29 21.15 30.93
N ASN A 318 -27.35 22.45 31.18
CA ASN A 318 -27.96 23.44 30.28
C ASN A 318 -26.89 24.32 29.62
N LEU A 319 -26.90 24.40 28.29
CA LEU A 319 -26.07 25.31 27.50
C LEU A 319 -26.95 26.17 26.58
N ASP A 320 -27.10 27.46 26.88
CA ASP A 320 -27.81 28.41 26.01
C ASP A 320 -29.17 27.88 25.50
N ASP A 321 -29.98 27.30 26.40
CA ASP A 321 -31.29 26.66 26.14
C ASP A 321 -31.25 25.26 25.48
N LEU A 322 -30.07 24.69 25.28
CA LEU A 322 -29.86 23.30 24.90
C LEU A 322 -29.63 22.44 26.15
N VAL A 323 -30.45 21.41 26.32
CA VAL A 323 -30.28 20.43 27.39
C VAL A 323 -29.33 19.34 26.92
N LEU A 324 -28.13 19.31 27.47
CA LEU A 324 -27.13 18.28 27.23
C LEU A 324 -27.33 17.13 28.22
N PHE A 325 -27.23 15.91 27.73
CA PHE A 325 -27.19 14.72 28.57
C PHE A 325 -26.11 13.76 28.08
N TYR A 326 -25.42 13.15 29.05
CA TYR A 326 -24.28 12.27 28.80
C TYR A 326 -24.40 11.00 29.62
N GLY A 327 -24.21 9.88 28.93
CA GLY A 327 -24.31 8.55 29.51
C GLY A 327 -25.74 8.15 29.84
N GLY A 328 -25.86 7.11 30.66
CA GLY A 328 -27.05 6.54 31.25
C GLY A 328 -27.27 5.06 30.94
N LEU A 329 -28.27 4.48 31.59
CA LEU A 329 -28.66 3.08 31.48
C LEU A 329 -29.94 2.94 30.68
N THR A 330 -29.94 2.09 29.66
CA THR A 330 -31.14 1.68 28.93
C THR A 330 -31.65 0.33 29.45
N ALA A 331 -32.83 -0.10 29.01
CA ALA A 331 -33.39 -1.39 29.41
C ALA A 331 -32.49 -2.60 29.05
N SER A 332 -31.58 -2.46 28.07
CA SER A 332 -30.72 -3.55 27.60
C SER A 332 -29.22 -3.28 27.74
N ASN A 333 -28.77 -2.02 27.64
CA ASN A 333 -27.35 -1.65 27.58
C ASN A 333 -27.08 -0.31 28.30
N SER A 334 -25.82 -0.09 28.70
CA SER A 334 -25.27 1.24 28.99
C SER A 334 -25.11 2.08 27.72
N ILE A 335 -25.10 3.40 27.86
CA ILE A 335 -24.69 4.33 26.81
C ILE A 335 -23.59 5.27 27.32
N ASN A 336 -22.70 5.67 26.42
CA ASN A 336 -21.57 6.58 26.69
C ASN A 336 -21.54 7.75 25.67
N SER A 337 -22.72 8.14 25.19
CA SER A 337 -22.88 9.18 24.17
C SER A 337 -23.27 10.52 24.78
N LEU A 338 -22.72 11.62 24.27
CA LEU A 338 -23.28 12.95 24.46
C LEU A 338 -24.48 13.12 23.52
N SER A 339 -25.57 13.70 24.02
CA SER A 339 -26.76 14.04 23.24
C SER A 339 -27.36 15.35 23.73
N TYR A 340 -28.19 16.00 22.90
CA TYR A 340 -28.82 17.26 23.31
C TYR A 340 -30.27 17.39 22.85
N ILE A 341 -31.07 18.10 23.63
CA ILE A 341 -32.47 18.45 23.32
C ILE A 341 -32.59 19.97 23.26
N ASP A 342 -33.10 20.50 22.14
CA ASP A 342 -33.56 21.88 22.05
C ASP A 342 -35.05 21.94 22.41
N LEU A 343 -35.33 22.39 23.64
CA LEU A 343 -36.68 22.50 24.17
C LEU A 343 -37.43 23.74 23.68
N LYS A 344 -36.77 24.71 23.01
CA LYS A 344 -37.43 25.88 22.40
C LYS A 344 -37.95 25.59 21.00
N ASN A 345 -37.14 24.92 20.18
CA ASN A 345 -37.50 24.58 18.81
C ASN A 345 -38.16 23.19 18.68
N ASN A 346 -38.37 22.48 19.81
CA ASN A 346 -38.91 21.12 19.86
C ASN A 346 -38.15 20.14 18.95
N SER A 347 -36.84 20.35 18.80
CA SER A 347 -35.97 19.50 18.00
C SER A 347 -35.05 18.70 18.92
N LEU A 348 -35.09 17.38 18.74
CA LEU A 348 -34.24 16.43 19.42
C LEU A 348 -33.11 16.02 18.48
N TRP A 349 -31.86 16.11 18.95
CA TRP A 349 -30.72 15.58 18.22
C TRP A 349 -30.04 14.48 19.04
N CYS A 350 -30.11 13.26 18.51
CA CYS A 350 -29.48 12.08 19.09
C CYS A 350 -28.34 11.62 18.18
N GLN A 351 -27.09 11.76 18.62
CA GLN A 351 -25.86 11.13 18.07
C GLN A 351 -24.67 11.73 18.86
N LYS A 352 -23.43 11.27 18.86
CA LYS A 352 -22.70 10.20 18.19
C LYS A 352 -22.08 9.39 19.36
N PRO A 353 -22.31 8.08 19.48
CA PRO A 353 -21.61 7.25 20.46
C PRO A 353 -20.10 7.49 20.37
N ILE A 354 -19.49 7.75 21.53
CA ILE A 354 -18.03 7.82 21.62
C ILE A 354 -17.59 6.37 21.77
N TYR A 355 -17.20 5.77 20.65
CA TYR A 355 -16.86 4.37 20.58
C TYR A 355 -15.44 4.16 21.10
N ASP A 356 -15.33 3.58 22.30
CA ASP A 356 -14.12 2.91 22.73
C ASP A 356 -14.31 1.39 22.55
N PRO A 357 -13.23 0.62 22.36
CA PRO A 357 -13.34 -0.83 22.34
C PRO A 357 -13.88 -1.34 23.68
N ALA A 358 -14.84 -2.26 23.64
CA ALA A 358 -15.38 -2.87 24.86
C ALA A 358 -14.27 -3.54 25.70
N PRO A 359 -14.37 -3.55 27.04
CA PRO A 359 -13.45 -4.29 27.90
C PRO A 359 -13.35 -5.76 27.46
N LYS A 360 -12.13 -6.26 27.25
CA LYS A 360 -11.89 -7.62 26.74
C LYS A 360 -10.52 -8.16 27.16
N SER A 361 -10.47 -9.43 27.54
CA SER A 361 -9.21 -10.17 27.75
C SER A 361 -8.74 -10.83 26.46
N ASP A 362 -7.45 -11.18 26.39
CA ASP A 362 -6.86 -12.02 25.33
C ASP A 362 -6.93 -11.42 23.90
N ALA A 363 -7.23 -10.12 23.79
CA ALA A 363 -7.08 -9.37 22.55
C ALA A 363 -5.59 -9.15 22.21
N LYS A 364 -5.30 -8.87 20.93
CA LYS A 364 -3.94 -8.58 20.46
C LYS A 364 -3.87 -7.24 19.76
N SER A 365 -2.78 -6.51 20.00
CA SER A 365 -2.49 -5.22 19.37
C SER A 365 -1.22 -5.29 18.52
N VAL A 366 -1.20 -4.58 17.39
CA VAL A 366 0.00 -4.43 16.55
C VAL A 366 0.12 -3.02 15.97
N GLN A 367 1.34 -2.49 15.91
CA GLN A 367 1.63 -1.19 15.29
C GLN A 367 1.72 -1.33 13.76
N ILE A 368 1.13 -0.41 13.01
CA ILE A 368 1.30 -0.33 11.54
C ILE A 368 2.07 0.93 11.16
N SER A 369 1.69 2.08 11.73
CA SER A 369 2.29 3.38 11.43
C SER A 369 2.33 4.25 12.70
N ASN A 370 1.86 5.50 12.62
CA ASN A 370 1.51 6.32 13.79
C ASN A 370 0.23 5.85 14.50
N PHE A 371 -0.23 4.63 14.24
CA PHE A 371 -1.40 4.04 14.86
C PHE A 371 -1.17 2.55 15.07
N PHE A 372 -1.94 1.96 15.97
CA PHE A 372 -2.02 0.51 16.15
C PHE A 372 -3.46 0.04 16.00
N ILE A 373 -3.61 -1.26 15.77
CA ILE A 373 -4.92 -1.92 15.75
C ILE A 373 -5.06 -2.89 16.91
N VAL A 374 -6.30 -3.19 17.31
CA VAL A 374 -6.68 -4.22 18.28
C VAL A 374 -7.69 -5.15 17.63
N PHE A 375 -7.49 -6.45 17.79
CA PHE A 375 -8.39 -7.49 17.28
C PHE A 375 -8.63 -8.59 18.33
N GLY A 376 -9.81 -9.19 18.24
CA GLY A 376 -10.18 -10.36 19.02
C GLY A 376 -10.40 -10.09 20.50
N GLY A 377 -10.34 -11.15 21.30
CA GLY A 377 -10.58 -11.11 22.74
C GLY A 377 -12.01 -11.47 23.12
N LYS A 378 -12.28 -11.48 24.42
CA LYS A 378 -13.61 -11.78 24.97
C LYS A 378 -13.91 -11.02 26.25
N ASP A 379 -15.20 -10.94 26.57
CA ASP A 379 -15.69 -10.66 27.91
C ASP A 379 -16.42 -11.88 28.48
N ALA A 380 -17.19 -11.67 29.57
CA ALA A 380 -17.97 -12.72 30.19
C ALA A 380 -19.07 -13.31 29.28
N ASN A 381 -19.55 -12.54 28.30
CA ASN A 381 -20.74 -12.84 27.50
C ASN A 381 -20.46 -13.12 26.02
N SER A 382 -19.35 -12.62 25.47
CA SER A 382 -19.13 -12.55 24.03
C SER A 382 -17.65 -12.59 23.64
N TYR A 383 -17.40 -13.16 22.47
CA TYR A 383 -16.10 -13.14 21.79
C TYR A 383 -16.16 -12.07 20.69
N TYR A 384 -15.05 -11.40 20.46
CA TYR A 384 -14.95 -10.28 19.53
C TYR A 384 -14.13 -10.64 18.27
N ASN A 385 -14.46 -10.03 17.13
CA ASN A 385 -13.67 -10.01 15.88
C ASN A 385 -13.71 -8.65 15.20
N GLU A 386 -14.17 -7.62 15.91
CA GLU A 386 -14.11 -6.23 15.47
C GLU A 386 -12.64 -5.76 15.43
N LEU A 387 -12.31 -4.92 14.44
CA LEU A 387 -11.03 -4.23 14.35
C LEU A 387 -11.18 -2.82 14.91
N TRP A 388 -10.36 -2.51 15.90
CA TRP A 388 -10.24 -1.16 16.44
C TRP A 388 -8.89 -0.58 16.05
N MET A 389 -8.85 0.71 15.75
CA MET A 389 -7.65 1.46 15.44
C MET A 389 -7.47 2.58 16.48
N TYR A 390 -6.26 2.74 17.01
CA TYR A 390 -5.87 3.84 17.87
C TYR A 390 -4.78 4.70 17.18
N THR A 391 -5.10 5.93 16.81
CA THR A 391 -4.16 6.86 16.17
C THR A 391 -3.43 7.72 17.21
N ILE A 392 -2.13 7.95 16.99
CA ILE A 392 -1.28 8.81 17.82
C ILE A 392 -1.13 10.16 17.11
N GLU A 393 -2.16 10.99 17.20
CA GLU A 393 -2.13 12.39 16.78
C GLU A 393 -2.64 13.29 17.92
N ASN A 394 -2.38 14.60 17.83
CA ASN A 394 -2.77 15.59 18.86
C ASN A 394 -4.30 15.80 19.00
N ASP A 395 -5.13 15.00 18.32
CA ASP A 395 -6.59 15.08 18.33
C ASP A 395 -7.19 13.95 19.18
N ILE A 396 -8.12 14.30 20.07
CA ILE A 396 -8.50 13.46 21.21
C ILE A 396 -9.74 12.60 20.90
N ASN A 397 -9.70 11.87 19.78
CA ASN A 397 -10.62 10.76 19.53
C ASN A 397 -9.88 9.63 18.82
N ASN A 398 -8.90 9.07 19.54
CA ASN A 398 -7.90 8.16 19.00
C ASN A 398 -8.48 6.80 18.57
N TRP A 399 -9.53 6.30 19.24
CA TRP A 399 -10.18 5.03 18.90
C TRP A 399 -11.19 5.17 17.76
N LYS A 400 -11.09 4.26 16.80
CA LYS A 400 -12.03 4.13 15.68
C LYS A 400 -12.26 2.65 15.36
N ILE A 401 -13.53 2.24 15.29
CA ILE A 401 -13.88 0.93 14.73
C ILE A 401 -13.68 0.95 13.20
N ILE A 402 -13.12 -0.12 12.66
CA ILE A 402 -12.72 -0.26 11.26
C ILE A 402 -13.53 -1.35 10.60
N ASP A 403 -14.20 -1.00 9.51
CA ASP A 403 -14.78 -1.97 8.58
C ASP A 403 -13.68 -2.45 7.64
N ALA A 404 -13.24 -3.70 7.81
CA ALA A 404 -12.32 -4.35 6.89
C ALA A 404 -13.08 -5.10 5.79
N TYR A 405 -12.53 -5.10 4.58
CA TYR A 405 -13.06 -5.83 3.43
C TYR A 405 -12.46 -7.25 3.37
N GLY A 406 -13.03 -8.10 2.50
CA GLY A 406 -12.59 -9.48 2.31
C GLY A 406 -13.28 -10.47 3.26
N ALA A 407 -12.79 -11.71 3.24
CA ALA A 407 -13.17 -12.70 4.25
C ALA A 407 -12.42 -12.35 5.54
N TYR A 408 -13.04 -12.49 6.71
CA TYR A 408 -12.42 -12.09 7.98
C TYR A 408 -12.44 -13.22 9.01
N PRO A 409 -11.48 -13.25 9.95
CA PRO A 409 -11.45 -14.27 10.99
C PRO A 409 -12.69 -14.21 11.89
N SER A 410 -13.15 -15.38 12.31
CA SER A 410 -14.22 -15.52 13.32
C SER A 410 -13.82 -14.93 14.68
N PRO A 411 -14.79 -14.58 15.56
CA PRO A 411 -14.52 -14.19 16.93
C PRO A 411 -13.66 -15.20 17.69
N ARG A 412 -12.60 -14.74 18.36
CA ARG A 412 -11.58 -15.62 18.94
C ARG A 412 -10.74 -15.00 20.06
N ILE A 413 -10.18 -15.87 20.90
CA ILE A 413 -9.15 -15.55 21.91
C ILE A 413 -7.86 -16.34 21.65
N GLY A 414 -6.77 -15.96 22.30
CA GLY A 414 -5.51 -16.71 22.26
C GLY A 414 -4.88 -16.79 20.86
N HIS A 415 -5.37 -16.03 19.89
CA HIS A 415 -4.71 -15.86 18.61
C HIS A 415 -3.44 -15.01 18.81
N SER A 416 -2.54 -15.08 17.84
CA SER A 416 -1.29 -14.29 17.88
C SER A 416 -1.22 -13.40 16.65
N MET A 417 -0.72 -12.18 16.82
CA MET A 417 -0.57 -11.20 15.74
C MET A 417 0.80 -10.57 15.74
N ALA A 418 1.34 -10.32 14.55
CA ALA A 418 2.54 -9.52 14.35
C ALA A 418 2.44 -8.74 13.04
N SER A 419 3.08 -7.59 13.00
CA SER A 419 3.07 -6.67 11.85
C SER A 419 4.47 -6.44 11.30
N GLN A 420 4.54 -6.16 10.00
CA GLN A 420 5.69 -5.54 9.35
C GLN A 420 5.20 -4.55 8.30
N GLY A 421 5.32 -3.25 8.61
CA GLY A 421 4.73 -2.19 7.79
C GLY A 421 3.22 -2.34 7.66
N ASN A 422 2.72 -2.41 6.43
CA ASN A 422 1.29 -2.49 6.12
C ASN A 422 0.68 -3.90 6.22
N TYR A 423 1.47 -4.91 6.58
CA TYR A 423 1.03 -6.30 6.63
C TYR A 423 0.97 -6.80 8.06
N VAL A 424 -0.13 -7.45 8.41
CA VAL A 424 -0.35 -8.08 9.71
C VAL A 424 -0.71 -9.54 9.51
N VAL A 425 0.02 -10.44 10.17
CA VAL A 425 -0.27 -11.88 10.16
C VAL A 425 -0.99 -12.24 11.46
N LEU A 426 -2.09 -12.98 11.35
CA LEU A 426 -2.80 -13.62 12.46
C LEU A 426 -2.67 -15.14 12.37
N VAL A 427 -2.37 -15.78 13.50
CA VAL A 427 -2.20 -17.23 13.61
C VAL A 427 -3.17 -17.81 14.65
N GLY A 428 -4.02 -18.73 14.21
CA GLY A 428 -4.81 -19.63 15.07
C GLY A 428 -5.72 -18.93 16.08
N GLY A 429 -5.78 -19.52 17.28
CA GLY A 429 -6.62 -19.11 18.40
C GLY A 429 -7.70 -20.13 18.75
N ILE A 430 -8.64 -19.69 19.58
CA ILE A 430 -9.81 -20.47 20.00
C ILE A 430 -11.07 -19.68 19.62
N SER A 431 -11.95 -20.29 18.83
CA SER A 431 -13.21 -19.67 18.40
C SER A 431 -14.22 -19.51 19.55
N ALA A 432 -15.31 -18.79 19.29
CA ALA A 432 -16.43 -18.64 20.23
C ALA A 432 -17.05 -19.99 20.66
N GLU A 433 -16.97 -21.02 19.81
CA GLU A 433 -17.41 -22.39 20.10
C GLU A 433 -16.37 -23.21 20.89
N ASN A 434 -15.30 -22.57 21.39
CA ASN A 434 -14.17 -23.19 22.08
C ASN A 434 -13.39 -24.22 21.24
N ILE A 435 -13.34 -24.01 19.93
CA ILE A 435 -12.59 -24.87 19.00
C ILE A 435 -11.24 -24.22 18.70
N PHE A 436 -10.16 -25.00 18.85
CA PHE A 436 -8.83 -24.59 18.38
C PHE A 436 -8.85 -24.44 16.86
N THR A 437 -8.44 -23.29 16.36
CA THR A 437 -8.41 -23.01 14.92
C THR A 437 -7.03 -23.30 14.32
N SER A 438 -7.02 -23.70 13.05
CA SER A 438 -5.80 -23.94 12.25
C SER A 438 -5.73 -23.01 11.04
N ASP A 439 -6.42 -21.88 11.12
CA ASP A 439 -6.47 -20.87 10.09
C ASP A 439 -5.38 -19.82 10.31
N TYR A 440 -4.97 -19.20 9.21
CA TYR A 440 -3.94 -18.18 9.16
C TYR A 440 -4.48 -17.05 8.30
N TRP A 441 -4.27 -15.81 8.72
CA TRP A 441 -4.85 -14.67 8.04
C TRP A 441 -3.82 -13.58 7.81
N LEU A 442 -3.94 -12.91 6.66
CA LEU A 442 -3.19 -11.72 6.30
C LEU A 442 -4.15 -10.54 6.28
N LEU A 443 -3.84 -9.50 7.05
CA LEU A 443 -4.52 -8.21 6.99
C LEU A 443 -3.57 -7.21 6.33
N GLN A 444 -4.02 -6.63 5.22
CA GLN A 444 -3.29 -5.63 4.45
C GLN A 444 -3.88 -4.24 4.68
N TYR A 445 -3.04 -3.22 4.84
CA TYR A 445 -3.43 -1.81 4.95
C TYR A 445 -2.99 -1.01 3.72
N ASN A 446 -3.95 -0.71 2.83
CA ASN A 446 -3.71 -0.01 1.56
C ASN A 446 -4.68 1.16 1.41
N ASP A 447 -4.17 2.37 1.12
CA ASP A 447 -4.97 3.59 0.87
C ASP A 447 -6.08 3.88 1.91
N ASN A 448 -5.75 3.75 3.20
CA ASN A 448 -6.67 3.91 4.34
C ASN A 448 -7.77 2.83 4.46
N PHE A 449 -7.64 1.72 3.74
CA PHE A 449 -8.52 0.57 3.84
C PHE A 449 -7.78 -0.65 4.37
N PHE A 450 -8.54 -1.52 5.04
CA PHE A 450 -8.07 -2.79 5.56
C PHE A 450 -8.71 -3.92 4.75
N PHE A 451 -7.91 -4.89 4.32
CA PHE A 451 -8.37 -6.07 3.59
C PHE A 451 -7.86 -7.34 4.26
N TRP A 452 -8.77 -8.21 4.67
CA TRP A 452 -8.43 -9.53 5.19
C TRP A 452 -8.43 -10.58 4.07
N GLU A 453 -7.46 -11.48 4.15
CA GLU A 453 -7.32 -12.64 3.30
C GLU A 453 -6.94 -13.87 4.13
N GLU A 454 -7.58 -15.00 3.88
CA GLU A 454 -7.20 -16.28 4.49
C GLU A 454 -6.00 -16.86 3.73
N ILE A 455 -4.92 -17.14 4.46
CA ILE A 455 -3.74 -17.80 3.91
C ILE A 455 -4.01 -19.31 3.87
N VAL A 456 -4.19 -19.85 2.67
CA VAL A 456 -4.41 -21.29 2.46
C VAL A 456 -3.07 -21.98 2.16
N PRO A 457 -2.56 -22.85 3.07
CA PRO A 457 -1.28 -23.53 2.86
C PRO A 457 -1.35 -24.53 1.69
N LEU A 458 -0.29 -24.61 0.89
CA LEU A 458 -0.13 -25.59 -0.20
C LEU A 458 0.53 -26.90 0.27
N SER A 459 1.11 -26.89 1.47
CA SER A 459 1.75 -28.04 2.12
C SER A 459 0.94 -28.53 3.33
N ASP A 460 1.37 -29.63 3.94
CA ASP A 460 0.83 -30.08 5.23
C ASP A 460 0.88 -28.94 6.25
N SER A 461 -0.29 -28.59 6.78
CA SER A 461 -0.45 -27.54 7.77
C SER A 461 -0.12 -28.05 9.18
N PRO A 462 0.49 -27.22 10.02
CA PRO A 462 0.61 -27.48 11.45
C PRO A 462 -0.75 -27.71 12.12
N PRO A 463 -0.78 -28.40 13.28
CA PRO A 463 -2.02 -28.63 14.01
C PRO A 463 -2.66 -27.32 14.49
N PRO A 464 -3.97 -27.31 14.77
CA PRO A 464 -4.64 -26.18 15.42
C PRO A 464 -3.91 -25.73 16.68
N ILE A 465 -3.75 -24.41 16.85
CA ILE A 465 -2.89 -23.83 17.88
C ILE A 465 -3.47 -22.55 18.46
N SER A 466 -3.23 -22.34 19.75
CA SER A 466 -3.57 -21.12 20.49
C SER A 466 -2.40 -20.69 21.38
N ASN A 467 -2.43 -19.43 21.84
CA ASN A 467 -1.50 -18.83 22.78
C ASN A 467 -0.03 -18.99 22.37
N THR A 468 0.21 -18.96 21.05
CA THR A 468 1.54 -19.00 20.43
C THR A 468 2.15 -17.60 20.37
N CYS A 469 3.36 -17.46 19.86
CA CYS A 469 3.96 -16.15 19.58
C CYS A 469 4.45 -16.09 18.14
N VAL A 470 4.03 -15.06 17.40
CA VAL A 470 4.29 -14.89 15.96
C VAL A 470 5.23 -13.71 15.70
N MET A 471 6.10 -13.85 14.71
CA MET A 471 7.08 -12.85 14.27
C MET A 471 7.11 -12.80 12.74
N VAL A 472 7.27 -11.61 12.15
CA VAL A 472 7.23 -11.41 10.70
C VAL A 472 8.57 -10.89 10.17
N ASP A 473 9.04 -11.50 9.09
CA ASP A 473 10.18 -11.05 8.28
C ASP A 473 9.90 -11.35 6.80
N LEU A 474 9.08 -10.50 6.18
CA LEU A 474 8.48 -10.73 4.88
C LEU A 474 9.52 -11.14 3.80
N PRO A 475 9.20 -12.16 2.99
CA PRO A 475 7.91 -12.86 2.87
C PRO A 475 7.73 -14.02 3.85
N LEU A 476 8.53 -14.11 4.91
CA LEU A 476 8.45 -15.17 5.90
C LEU A 476 7.70 -14.71 7.15
N PHE A 477 7.03 -15.64 7.80
CA PHE A 477 6.65 -15.46 9.20
C PHE A 477 6.99 -16.73 9.99
N TYR A 478 7.24 -16.53 11.28
CA TYR A 478 7.61 -17.57 12.22
C TYR A 478 6.61 -17.57 13.35
N TYR A 479 6.30 -18.74 13.90
CA TYR A 479 5.69 -18.81 15.21
C TYR A 479 6.31 -19.92 16.05
N VAL A 480 6.36 -19.69 17.35
CA VAL A 480 7.05 -20.53 18.33
C VAL A 480 6.12 -20.85 19.49
N GLY A 481 6.19 -22.09 19.96
CA GLY A 481 5.43 -22.56 21.10
C GLY A 481 3.91 -22.45 20.89
N GLY A 482 3.16 -22.42 21.99
CA GLY A 482 1.71 -22.43 22.01
C GLY A 482 1.14 -23.73 22.55
N ILE A 483 -0.20 -23.80 22.61
CA ILE A 483 -0.94 -24.97 23.07
C ILE A 483 -1.80 -25.51 21.93
N THR A 484 -1.72 -26.82 21.74
CA THR A 484 -2.53 -27.59 20.78
C THR A 484 -3.59 -28.38 21.55
N PRO A 485 -4.56 -29.02 20.86
CA PRO A 485 -5.47 -29.97 21.52
C PRO A 485 -4.75 -31.11 22.27
N LEU A 486 -3.50 -31.43 21.89
CA LEU A 486 -2.68 -32.46 22.54
C LEU A 486 -1.87 -31.93 23.73
N GLY A 487 -1.76 -30.61 23.89
CA GLY A 487 -0.99 -29.95 24.94
C GLY A 487 0.02 -28.92 24.41
N PRO A 488 0.84 -28.35 25.32
CA PRO A 488 1.86 -27.36 24.98
C PRO A 488 2.91 -27.91 24.02
N THR A 489 3.42 -27.07 23.13
CA THR A 489 4.48 -27.40 22.16
C THR A 489 5.66 -26.44 22.31
N SER A 490 6.85 -26.89 21.92
CA SER A 490 8.09 -26.09 21.85
C SER A 490 8.59 -25.93 20.40
N GLN A 491 7.77 -26.34 19.43
CA GLN A 491 8.13 -26.31 18.02
C GLN A 491 8.22 -24.88 17.48
N ILE A 492 9.11 -24.70 16.50
CA ILE A 492 9.20 -23.47 15.71
C ILE A 492 8.83 -23.80 14.27
N TRP A 493 7.82 -23.11 13.78
CA TRP A 493 7.35 -23.20 12.41
C TRP A 493 7.68 -21.93 11.67
N MET A 494 8.11 -22.09 10.42
CA MET A 494 8.35 -21.04 9.46
C MET A 494 7.39 -21.24 8.30
N PHE A 495 6.70 -20.17 7.89
CA PHE A 495 5.88 -20.15 6.69
C PHE A 495 6.51 -19.21 5.66
N ASN A 496 6.44 -19.60 4.39
CA ASN A 496 6.86 -18.76 3.28
C ASN A 496 5.63 -18.33 2.47
N LEU A 497 5.28 -17.04 2.55
CA LEU A 497 4.12 -16.45 1.87
C LEU A 497 4.25 -16.54 0.34
N SER A 498 5.47 -16.64 -0.20
CA SER A 498 5.67 -16.69 -1.64
C SER A 498 5.35 -18.06 -2.27
N ASN A 499 5.49 -19.16 -1.53
CA ASN A 499 5.20 -20.52 -2.03
C ASN A 499 4.14 -21.27 -1.22
N GLY A 500 3.56 -20.64 -0.20
CA GLY A 500 2.51 -21.23 0.63
C GLY A 500 2.93 -22.44 1.46
N ALA A 501 4.23 -22.63 1.74
CA ALA A 501 4.74 -23.83 2.39
C ALA A 501 5.17 -23.60 3.85
N PHE A 502 4.78 -24.54 4.73
CA PHE A 502 5.27 -24.63 6.09
C PHE A 502 6.53 -25.49 6.18
N THR A 503 7.51 -25.01 6.94
CA THR A 503 8.68 -25.77 7.35
C THR A 503 8.80 -25.75 8.86
N ASN A 504 8.81 -26.92 9.48
CA ASN A 504 9.13 -27.03 10.89
C ASN A 504 10.65 -27.07 11.06
N ILE A 505 11.20 -25.95 11.52
CA ILE A 505 12.65 -25.73 11.64
C ILE A 505 13.20 -26.18 12.99
N TYR A 506 12.35 -26.42 13.99
CA TYR A 506 12.77 -26.89 15.30
C TYR A 506 11.83 -27.94 15.89
N LYS A 507 12.34 -29.18 16.00
CA LYS A 507 11.63 -30.36 16.54
C LYS A 507 12.43 -30.98 17.69
N ASN A 508 12.52 -30.32 18.84
CA ASN A 508 13.18 -30.94 19.99
C ASN A 508 12.16 -31.36 21.07
N PRO A 509 11.88 -32.66 21.22
CA PRO A 509 10.96 -33.16 22.25
C PRO A 509 11.52 -33.07 23.67
N SER A 510 12.81 -32.74 23.83
CA SER A 510 13.47 -32.69 25.15
C SER A 510 13.13 -31.44 25.97
N ILE A 511 12.52 -30.43 25.35
CA ILE A 511 12.07 -29.20 26.01
C ILE A 511 10.57 -29.26 26.17
N ASN A 512 10.10 -29.08 27.41
CA ASN A 512 8.68 -28.96 27.70
C ASN A 512 8.08 -27.84 26.84
N GLY A 513 6.92 -28.11 26.22
CA GLY A 513 6.20 -27.07 25.49
C GLY A 513 5.72 -25.96 26.41
N TYR A 514 5.57 -24.75 25.86
CA TYR A 514 5.11 -23.59 26.60
C TYR A 514 4.23 -22.68 25.74
N PHE A 515 3.32 -21.96 26.38
CA PHE A 515 2.39 -21.01 25.75
C PHE A 515 2.27 -19.74 26.62
N ASP A 516 1.55 -18.71 26.16
CA ASP A 516 1.44 -17.41 26.88
C ASP A 516 2.80 -16.78 27.24
N HIS A 517 3.73 -16.90 26.30
CA HIS A 517 5.10 -16.41 26.38
C HIS A 517 5.30 -15.25 25.41
N GLY A 518 6.34 -14.46 25.64
CA GLY A 518 6.79 -13.45 24.68
C GLY A 518 7.82 -13.99 23.71
N CYS A 519 7.93 -13.37 22.55
CA CYS A 519 8.97 -13.67 21.56
C CYS A 519 9.48 -12.42 20.83
N HIS A 520 10.69 -12.53 20.29
CA HIS A 520 11.33 -11.51 19.49
C HIS A 520 12.25 -12.13 18.43
N LEU A 521 12.24 -11.55 17.22
CA LEU A 521 13.12 -11.92 16.12
C LEU A 521 14.24 -10.89 15.97
N ASP A 522 15.47 -11.31 16.25
CA ASP A 522 16.67 -10.55 15.96
C ASP A 522 17.13 -10.84 14.53
N LYS A 523 16.80 -9.90 13.62
CA LYS A 523 17.11 -10.00 12.19
C LYS A 523 18.62 -9.93 11.89
N ILE A 524 19.41 -9.26 12.74
CA ILE A 524 20.85 -9.03 12.50
C ILE A 524 21.62 -10.30 12.86
N ASN A 525 21.40 -10.80 14.08
CA ASN A 525 22.10 -11.99 14.55
C ASN A 525 21.41 -13.29 14.14
N LYS A 526 20.31 -13.21 13.39
CA LYS A 526 19.48 -14.34 12.95
C LYS A 526 19.14 -15.25 14.13
N ALA A 527 18.45 -14.69 15.12
CA ALA A 527 18.08 -15.43 16.33
C ALA A 527 16.63 -15.17 16.73
N ILE A 528 15.98 -16.19 17.30
CA ILE A 528 14.66 -16.08 17.93
C ILE A 528 14.84 -16.15 19.44
N TYR A 529 14.25 -15.19 20.14
CA TYR A 529 14.17 -15.18 21.59
C TYR A 529 12.75 -15.53 22.04
N THR A 530 12.66 -16.28 23.13
CA THR A 530 11.40 -16.55 23.85
C THR A 530 11.57 -16.18 25.31
N TYR A 531 10.52 -15.59 25.88
CA TYR A 531 10.51 -15.05 27.22
C TYR A 531 9.38 -15.70 28.01
N TYR A 532 9.74 -16.43 29.06
CA TYR A 532 8.81 -16.99 30.04
C TYR A 532 7.68 -17.84 29.41
N GLY A 533 6.53 -17.96 30.08
CA GLY A 533 5.36 -18.66 29.56
C GLY A 533 4.70 -19.57 30.60
N SER A 534 3.94 -20.54 30.11
CA SER A 534 3.17 -21.49 30.90
C SER A 534 3.42 -22.92 30.42
N LEU A 535 3.69 -23.85 31.34
CA LEU A 535 3.95 -25.26 31.04
C LEU A 535 2.69 -26.12 30.99
N SER A 536 1.54 -25.63 31.45
CA SER A 536 0.31 -26.41 31.53
C SER A 536 -0.93 -25.51 31.62
N LYS A 537 -2.11 -26.08 31.37
CA LYS A 537 -3.40 -25.37 31.51
C LYS A 537 -3.67 -24.84 32.93
N SER A 538 -2.95 -25.32 33.94
CA SER A 538 -2.99 -24.80 35.31
C SER A 538 -2.13 -23.55 35.50
N GLU A 539 -1.63 -22.96 34.42
CA GLU A 539 -0.83 -21.73 34.40
C GLU A 539 0.45 -21.82 35.24
N ILE A 540 1.10 -22.99 35.21
CA ILE A 540 2.39 -23.21 35.88
C ILE A 540 3.45 -22.40 35.13
N PRO A 541 4.06 -21.38 35.75
CA PRO A 541 4.95 -20.48 35.05
C PRO A 541 6.25 -21.17 34.60
N TYR A 542 6.66 -20.88 33.38
CA TYR A 542 7.96 -21.21 32.80
C TYR A 542 8.82 -19.93 32.82
N CYS A 543 9.98 -19.93 33.47
CA CYS A 543 10.70 -18.69 33.81
C CYS A 543 12.05 -18.55 33.11
N PHE A 544 12.11 -19.04 31.88
CA PHE A 544 13.35 -19.09 31.12
C PHE A 544 13.29 -18.16 29.93
N ILE A 545 14.43 -17.51 29.66
CA ILE A 545 14.71 -16.83 28.41
C ILE A 545 15.53 -17.78 27.55
N ASN A 546 15.02 -18.14 26.37
CA ASN A 546 15.72 -19.03 25.44
C ASN A 546 16.13 -18.30 24.17
N LYS A 547 17.34 -18.57 23.69
CA LYS A 547 17.86 -18.09 22.40
C LYS A 547 18.00 -19.26 21.42
N PHE A 548 17.33 -19.16 20.28
CA PHE A 548 17.43 -20.08 19.15
C PHE A 548 18.22 -19.44 18.02
N ASP A 549 19.28 -20.10 17.56
CA ASP A 549 20.06 -19.67 16.39
C ASP A 549 19.40 -20.20 15.11
N ILE A 550 19.00 -19.27 14.24
CA ILE A 550 18.35 -19.58 12.95
C ILE A 550 19.24 -19.20 11.75
N ALA A 551 20.54 -18.99 11.95
CA ALA A 551 21.47 -18.72 10.86
C ALA A 551 21.51 -19.87 9.83
N ASN A 552 21.32 -21.12 10.31
CA ASN A 552 21.12 -22.30 9.47
C ASN A 552 19.75 -22.95 9.77
N LEU A 553 18.76 -22.72 8.89
CA LEU A 553 17.39 -23.23 9.03
C LEU A 553 17.28 -24.76 9.04
N SER A 554 18.30 -25.48 8.55
CA SER A 554 18.33 -26.95 8.56
C SER A 554 18.80 -27.54 9.90
N ASP A 555 19.43 -26.74 10.76
CA ASP A 555 20.02 -27.16 12.04
C ASP A 555 19.84 -26.06 13.10
N VAL A 556 18.56 -25.71 13.36
CA VAL A 556 18.22 -24.73 14.41
C VAL A 556 18.49 -25.35 15.78
N ARG A 557 19.24 -24.64 16.61
CA ARG A 557 19.59 -25.08 17.97
C ARG A 557 19.29 -24.01 18.99
N MET A 558 18.87 -24.43 20.17
CA MET A 558 18.87 -23.57 21.35
C MET A 558 20.32 -23.42 21.80
N VAL A 559 20.82 -22.18 21.86
CA VAL A 559 22.22 -21.89 22.19
C VAL A 559 22.37 -21.47 23.64
N ASN A 560 21.45 -20.65 24.15
CA ASN A 560 21.47 -20.15 25.52
C ASN A 560 20.09 -20.28 26.18
N GLN A 561 20.11 -20.59 27.48
CA GLN A 561 18.94 -20.62 28.34
C GLN A 561 19.34 -20.00 29.69
N SER A 562 18.59 -19.00 30.15
CA SER A 562 18.80 -18.34 31.44
C SER A 562 17.50 -18.31 32.24
N GLN A 563 17.56 -18.56 33.54
CA GLN A 563 16.43 -18.43 34.46
C GLN A 563 16.54 -17.11 35.21
N THR A 564 15.40 -16.43 35.36
CA THR A 564 15.34 -15.18 36.10
C THR A 564 15.42 -15.38 37.61
N GLN A 565 16.14 -14.49 38.28
CA GLN A 565 16.46 -14.66 39.71
C GLN A 565 15.70 -13.69 40.62
N GLU A 566 15.45 -12.46 40.19
CA GLU A 566 14.81 -11.42 41.01
C GLU A 566 13.32 -11.30 40.69
N MET A 567 12.98 -11.20 39.42
CA MET A 567 11.61 -11.11 38.95
C MET A 567 10.90 -12.45 39.15
N LYS A 568 9.77 -12.42 39.86
CA LYS A 568 8.91 -13.60 40.04
C LYS A 568 8.45 -14.16 38.69
N CYS A 569 8.53 -15.49 38.62
CA CYS A 569 7.96 -16.32 37.57
C CYS A 569 6.50 -16.00 37.26
N ARG A 570 6.18 -15.75 35.99
CA ARG A 570 4.86 -15.32 35.53
C ARG A 570 4.56 -15.73 34.09
N THR A 571 3.28 -15.72 33.75
CA THR A 571 2.70 -15.94 32.42
C THR A 571 1.69 -14.84 32.11
N ASN A 572 1.17 -14.78 30.88
CA ASN A 572 0.11 -13.86 30.48
C ASN A 572 0.42 -12.36 30.75
N PHE A 573 1.70 -12.01 30.74
CA PHE A 573 2.20 -10.65 30.93
C PHE A 573 2.19 -9.88 29.61
N ALA A 574 2.14 -8.55 29.71
CA ALA A 574 2.42 -7.68 28.57
C ALA A 574 3.93 -7.51 28.42
N TYR A 575 4.44 -7.50 27.18
CA TYR A 575 5.86 -7.23 26.94
C TYR A 575 6.12 -6.39 25.70
N THR A 576 7.27 -5.71 25.68
CA THR A 576 7.81 -5.12 24.46
C THR A 576 9.34 -5.13 24.47
N GLN A 577 9.92 -5.31 23.30
CA GLN A 577 11.37 -5.23 23.08
C GLN A 577 11.73 -3.82 22.58
N MET A 578 12.59 -3.13 23.33
CA MET A 578 13.17 -1.83 22.99
C MET A 578 14.68 -1.83 23.26
N ASP A 579 15.48 -1.58 22.22
CA ASP A 579 16.94 -1.67 22.29
C ASP A 579 17.40 -3.07 22.76
N ASP A 580 18.39 -3.15 23.66
CA ASP A 580 18.86 -4.38 24.29
C ASP A 580 17.98 -4.88 25.46
N TYR A 581 16.77 -4.31 25.63
CA TYR A 581 15.90 -4.58 26.78
C TYR A 581 14.51 -5.09 26.39
N VAL A 582 14.01 -6.03 27.20
CA VAL A 582 12.61 -6.44 27.24
C VAL A 582 11.96 -5.74 28.44
N PHE A 583 10.87 -5.04 28.22
CA PHE A 583 10.02 -4.53 29.28
C PHE A 583 8.87 -5.51 29.50
N ILE A 584 8.61 -5.88 30.75
CA ILE A 584 7.59 -6.83 31.15
C ILE A 584 6.68 -6.16 32.18
N VAL A 585 5.37 -6.23 31.95
CA VAL A 585 4.37 -5.55 32.77
C VAL A 585 3.30 -6.54 33.20
N GLY A 586 3.03 -6.57 34.51
CA GLY A 586 1.98 -7.38 35.12
C GLY A 586 2.13 -8.87 34.86
N GLY A 587 1.02 -9.54 34.55
CA GLY A 587 0.94 -11.00 34.36
C GLY A 587 0.43 -11.72 35.60
N GLN A 588 0.44 -13.05 35.54
CA GLN A 588 -0.02 -13.90 36.63
C GLN A 588 0.92 -15.08 36.88
N SER A 589 0.87 -15.61 38.10
CA SER A 589 1.46 -16.88 38.48
C SER A 589 0.36 -17.80 38.99
N TYR A 590 0.28 -18.99 38.40
CA TYR A 590 -0.84 -19.90 38.60
C TYR A 590 -2.19 -19.21 38.28
N LEU A 591 -3.27 -19.86 38.67
CA LEU A 591 -4.60 -19.26 38.67
C LEU A 591 -4.88 -18.57 40.01
N THR A 592 -3.90 -17.91 40.65
CA THR A 592 -4.11 -17.31 41.98
C THR A 592 -3.45 -15.95 42.23
N GLU A 593 -2.29 -15.67 41.64
CA GLU A 593 -1.50 -14.46 41.94
C GLU A 593 -1.37 -13.60 40.67
N ALA A 594 -1.95 -12.40 40.67
CA ALA A 594 -1.73 -11.39 39.62
C ALA A 594 -0.71 -10.34 40.09
N TYR A 595 0.03 -9.76 39.14
CA TYR A 595 1.07 -8.78 39.39
C TYR A 595 0.75 -7.42 38.76
N ASP A 596 1.23 -6.36 39.39
CA ASP A 596 1.13 -4.95 38.98
C ASP A 596 2.51 -4.36 38.64
N ASP A 597 3.60 -5.08 38.85
CA ASP A 597 4.96 -4.59 38.67
C ASP A 597 5.42 -4.49 37.21
N VAL A 598 6.32 -3.53 36.98
CA VAL A 598 6.99 -3.25 35.70
C VAL A 598 8.47 -3.53 35.85
N TRP A 599 8.99 -4.39 34.98
CA TRP A 599 10.38 -4.84 34.98
C TRP A 599 11.05 -4.56 33.65
N LYS A 600 12.34 -4.27 33.72
CA LYS A 600 13.25 -4.20 32.59
C LYS A 600 14.25 -5.33 32.70
N VAL A 601 14.37 -6.10 31.63
CA VAL A 601 15.24 -7.26 31.56
C VAL A 601 16.15 -7.11 30.35
N ASN A 602 17.45 -7.15 30.55
CA ASN A 602 18.43 -7.15 29.47
C ASN A 602 18.54 -8.58 28.90
N PHE A 603 18.25 -8.79 27.62
CA PHE A 603 18.27 -10.15 27.05
C PHE A 603 19.67 -10.60 26.58
N VAL A 604 20.67 -9.72 26.67
CA VAL A 604 22.08 -10.01 26.35
C VAL A 604 22.81 -10.55 27.58
N ASP A 605 22.69 -9.87 28.73
CA ASP A 605 23.37 -10.24 29.98
C ASP A 605 22.44 -10.83 31.06
N TYR A 606 21.12 -10.82 30.84
CA TYR A 606 20.08 -11.32 31.75
C TYR A 606 19.97 -10.54 33.06
N SER A 607 20.45 -9.30 33.12
CA SER A 607 20.22 -8.42 34.27
C SER A 607 18.76 -7.97 34.35
N GLU A 608 18.24 -7.86 35.57
CA GLU A 608 16.86 -7.50 35.90
C GLU A 608 16.84 -6.21 36.72
N GLU A 609 15.94 -5.29 36.36
CA GLU A 609 15.76 -4.00 37.02
C GLU A 609 14.25 -3.76 37.25
N TYR A 610 13.86 -3.59 38.52
CA TYR A 610 12.51 -3.16 38.87
C TYR A 610 12.35 -1.66 38.55
N ILE A 611 11.29 -1.32 37.81
CA ILE A 611 11.02 0.05 37.38
C ILE A 611 9.98 0.72 38.28
N THR A 612 8.76 0.16 38.32
CA THR A 612 7.59 0.76 38.97
C THR A 612 6.47 -0.28 39.12
N HIS A 613 5.30 0.12 39.59
CA HIS A 613 4.07 -0.68 39.64
C HIS A 613 2.90 0.09 39.02
N LEU A 614 1.91 -0.65 38.55
CA LEU A 614 0.61 -0.18 38.10
C LEU A 614 -0.33 -0.04 39.30
N ASP A 615 -1.36 0.78 39.15
CA ASP A 615 -2.41 0.92 40.17
C ASP A 615 -3.26 -0.36 40.28
N ASP A 616 -3.47 -1.05 39.15
CA ASP A 616 -4.19 -2.32 39.05
C ASP A 616 -3.29 -3.46 38.61
N LYS A 617 -3.55 -4.67 39.13
CA LYS A 617 -2.88 -5.90 38.72
C LYS A 617 -3.46 -6.39 37.40
N LEU A 618 -2.74 -6.17 36.30
CA LEU A 618 -3.22 -6.50 34.95
C LEU A 618 -2.54 -7.75 34.39
N TYR A 619 -3.34 -8.62 33.76
CA TYR A 619 -2.84 -9.77 33.00
C TYR A 619 -3.78 -10.07 31.82
N ARG A 620 -3.29 -10.81 30.81
CA ARG A 620 -4.02 -11.06 29.54
C ARG A 620 -4.45 -9.78 28.81
N SER A 621 -3.75 -8.67 29.06
CA SER A 621 -3.95 -7.39 28.38
C SER A 621 -3.52 -7.47 26.91
N SER A 622 -4.15 -6.66 26.08
CA SER A 622 -3.63 -6.33 24.75
C SER A 622 -2.53 -5.28 24.92
N TYR A 623 -1.46 -5.35 24.14
CA TYR A 623 -0.33 -4.44 24.33
C TYR A 623 0.42 -4.18 23.04
N VAL A 624 1.00 -2.99 22.94
CA VAL A 624 1.82 -2.55 21.80
C VAL A 624 2.71 -1.39 22.24
N SER A 625 3.92 -1.32 21.70
CA SER A 625 4.78 -0.16 21.88
C SER A 625 4.78 0.70 20.63
N ILE A 626 4.64 2.01 20.79
CA ILE A 626 4.90 2.97 19.71
C ILE A 626 5.88 4.02 20.22
N GLY A 627 6.99 4.15 19.51
CA GLY A 627 8.12 4.95 19.95
C GLY A 627 8.68 4.47 21.31
N LYS A 628 8.74 5.38 22.29
CA LYS A 628 9.14 5.09 23.69
C LYS A 628 7.95 4.88 24.64
N VAL A 629 6.73 4.76 24.10
CA VAL A 629 5.52 4.60 24.90
C VAL A 629 5.04 3.16 24.78
N PHE A 630 4.79 2.53 25.92
CA PHE A 630 4.22 1.20 25.99
C PHE A 630 2.74 1.29 26.37
N TYR A 631 1.87 0.91 25.44
CA TYR A 631 0.43 0.95 25.58
C TYR A 631 -0.09 -0.43 26.00
N LEU A 632 -0.91 -0.47 27.04
CA LEU A 632 -1.70 -1.64 27.42
C LEU A 632 -3.18 -1.27 27.31
N PHE A 633 -3.97 -2.16 26.72
CA PHE A 633 -5.40 -2.03 26.60
C PHE A 633 -6.07 -3.25 27.24
N SER A 634 -6.98 -2.97 28.17
CA SER A 634 -7.84 -3.92 28.86
C SER A 634 -7.05 -5.08 29.50
N GLY A 635 -7.64 -6.27 29.55
CA GLY A 635 -7.14 -7.43 30.29
C GLY A 635 -8.01 -7.74 31.51
N LEU A 636 -7.55 -8.65 32.34
CA LEU A 636 -8.22 -9.04 33.57
C LEU A 636 -7.50 -8.40 34.76
N SER A 637 -8.28 -8.01 35.77
CA SER A 637 -7.78 -7.58 37.09
C SER A 637 -8.33 -8.48 38.18
N SER A 638 -7.57 -8.63 39.28
CA SER A 638 -7.96 -9.46 40.41
C SER A 638 -7.48 -8.88 41.74
N ASP A 639 -8.43 -8.65 42.64
CA ASP A 639 -8.18 -8.28 44.04
C ASP A 639 -8.00 -9.50 44.97
N GLY A 640 -7.88 -10.71 44.42
CA GLY A 640 -7.46 -11.90 45.17
C GLY A 640 -8.56 -12.86 45.62
N TYR A 641 -9.77 -12.82 45.05
CA TYR A 641 -10.78 -13.88 45.17
C TYR A 641 -11.39 -14.25 43.81
N TYR A 642 -11.30 -15.53 43.44
CA TYR A 642 -11.80 -16.09 42.19
C TYR A 642 -13.28 -16.41 42.32
N ASP A 643 -14.14 -15.67 41.63
CA ASP A 643 -15.41 -16.23 41.12
C ASP A 643 -15.97 -15.46 39.91
N HIS A 644 -15.63 -14.18 39.72
CA HIS A 644 -16.00 -13.42 38.51
C HIS A 644 -14.88 -12.41 38.19
N MET A 645 -14.09 -12.66 37.15
CA MET A 645 -13.08 -11.71 36.68
C MET A 645 -13.60 -11.09 35.40
N ASP A 646 -14.21 -9.92 35.53
CA ASP A 646 -14.64 -9.12 34.40
C ASP A 646 -13.43 -8.38 33.81
N PRO A 647 -13.32 -8.30 32.47
CA PRO A 647 -12.26 -7.52 31.85
C PRO A 647 -12.33 -6.06 32.26
N THR A 648 -11.18 -5.44 32.48
CA THR A 648 -11.10 -4.02 32.83
C THR A 648 -11.19 -3.16 31.58
N SER A 649 -11.74 -1.96 31.72
CA SER A 649 -11.72 -0.94 30.67
C SER A 649 -10.39 -0.15 30.63
N ASN A 650 -9.34 -0.62 31.30
CA ASN A 650 -8.14 0.17 31.53
C ASN A 650 -7.35 0.40 30.24
N PHE A 651 -6.90 1.63 30.02
CA PHE A 651 -5.94 1.95 28.97
C PHE A 651 -4.72 2.60 29.59
N VAL A 652 -3.62 1.87 29.64
CA VAL A 652 -2.39 2.28 30.34
C VAL A 652 -1.34 2.75 29.35
N GLU A 653 -0.80 3.94 29.60
CA GLU A 653 0.36 4.47 28.87
C GLU A 653 1.57 4.53 29.80
N ILE A 654 2.62 3.77 29.48
CA ILE A 654 3.86 3.74 30.24
C ILE A 654 4.95 4.44 29.42
N MET A 655 5.43 5.56 29.93
CA MET A 655 6.49 6.36 29.31
C MET A 655 7.87 5.83 29.73
N LEU A 656 8.62 5.24 28.80
CA LEU A 656 9.90 4.59 29.10
C LEU A 656 11.14 5.47 28.87
N ASN A 657 10.93 6.79 28.69
CA ASN A 657 11.98 7.75 28.31
C ASN A 657 13.22 7.73 29.21
N SER A 658 13.05 7.55 30.52
CA SER A 658 14.14 7.57 31.50
C SER A 658 14.93 6.27 31.60
N TYR A 659 14.45 5.17 30.99
CA TYR A 659 15.03 3.83 31.16
C TYR A 659 15.72 3.29 29.92
N ILE A 660 15.60 4.01 28.81
CA ILE A 660 16.12 3.66 27.49
C ILE A 660 17.06 4.78 27.05
N ASN A 661 18.04 4.43 26.22
CA ASN A 661 18.93 5.40 25.58
C ASN A 661 18.15 6.60 24.99
N ASP A 662 18.60 7.82 25.27
CA ASP A 662 17.98 9.05 24.79
C ASP A 662 17.82 9.06 23.26
N LYS A 663 18.77 8.45 22.54
CA LYS A 663 18.79 8.39 21.07
C LYS A 663 17.89 7.31 20.45
N TYR A 664 17.42 6.34 21.23
CA TYR A 664 16.50 5.32 20.71
C TYR A 664 15.14 5.96 20.48
N CYS A 665 14.50 5.79 19.32
CA CYS A 665 13.18 6.37 19.10
C CYS A 665 12.08 5.35 18.80
N GLY A 666 12.42 4.08 18.55
CA GLY A 666 11.46 3.05 18.15
C GLY A 666 11.00 3.18 16.70
N GLN A 667 10.28 2.16 16.23
CA GLN A 667 9.74 2.08 14.86
C GLN A 667 8.80 3.25 14.55
N GLY A 668 8.99 3.87 13.38
CA GLY A 668 8.20 5.02 12.93
C GLY A 668 8.71 6.38 13.43
N PHE A 669 9.73 6.42 14.27
CA PHE A 669 10.30 7.65 14.83
C PHE A 669 11.81 7.74 14.57
N TYR A 670 12.32 8.97 14.51
CA TYR A 670 13.75 9.24 14.35
C TYR A 670 14.22 10.26 15.39
N TYR A 671 15.50 10.21 15.72
CA TYR A 671 16.08 11.15 16.69
C TYR A 671 16.45 12.47 16.01
N ASN A 672 15.97 13.59 16.56
CA ASN A 672 16.33 14.91 16.06
C ASN A 672 17.34 15.58 16.99
N ASP A 673 18.61 15.60 16.58
CA ASP A 673 19.72 16.22 17.33
C ASP A 673 19.49 17.71 17.66
N GLN A 674 18.72 18.44 16.85
CA GLN A 674 18.52 19.88 17.05
C GLN A 674 17.62 20.20 18.24
N ILE A 675 16.66 19.31 18.54
CA ILE A 675 15.64 19.48 19.58
C ILE A 675 15.70 18.38 20.64
N ASN A 676 16.73 17.54 20.60
CA ASN A 676 17.02 16.47 21.57
C ASN A 676 15.79 15.60 21.90
N SER A 677 15.02 15.23 20.87
CA SER A 677 13.75 14.51 21.00
C SER A 677 13.44 13.65 19.77
N CYS A 678 12.58 12.65 19.99
CA CYS A 678 12.12 11.74 18.95
C CYS A 678 10.94 12.34 18.18
N ASN A 679 11.08 12.44 16.86
CA ASN A 679 10.03 12.93 15.98
C ASN A 679 9.46 11.78 15.14
N LEU A 680 8.17 11.87 14.85
CA LEU A 680 7.49 10.96 13.93
C LEU A 680 8.05 11.11 12.51
N CYS A 681 8.22 10.01 11.80
CA CYS A 681 8.62 10.05 10.39
C CYS A 681 7.57 10.76 9.55
N GLU A 682 8.00 11.74 8.76
CA GLU A 682 7.17 12.46 7.79
C GLU A 682 6.85 11.54 6.59
N PRO A 683 5.75 11.77 5.85
CA PRO A 683 5.44 11.03 4.63
C PRO A 683 6.63 11.04 3.66
N GLY A 684 6.87 9.90 3.02
CA GLY A 684 8.03 9.63 2.18
C GLY A 684 9.24 9.08 2.94
N TYR A 685 9.21 9.09 4.27
CA TYR A 685 10.28 8.53 5.11
C TYR A 685 9.74 7.39 5.97
N TYR A 686 10.64 6.48 6.37
CA TYR A 686 10.36 5.42 7.34
C TYR A 686 11.51 5.31 8.33
N SER A 687 11.26 4.65 9.46
CA SER A 687 12.29 4.29 10.43
C SER A 687 11.98 2.92 10.99
N ASP A 688 12.87 1.96 10.75
CA ASP A 688 12.82 0.65 11.39
C ASP A 688 13.55 0.68 12.74
N LYS A 689 13.31 -0.33 13.58
CA LYS A 689 13.87 -0.44 14.94
C LYS A 689 15.42 -0.39 15.00
N GLN A 690 16.10 -0.40 13.85
CA GLN A 690 17.55 -0.50 13.69
C GLN A 690 18.25 0.83 13.42
N ASN A 691 17.53 1.88 13.03
CA ASN A 691 18.13 3.15 12.60
C ASN A 691 17.76 4.33 13.51
N ILE A 692 18.77 5.08 13.95
CA ILE A 692 18.61 6.37 14.64
C ILE A 692 18.07 7.43 13.66
N ASP A 693 18.35 7.22 12.36
CA ASP A 693 18.06 8.13 11.27
C ASP A 693 16.76 7.78 10.55
N ARG A 694 16.04 8.82 10.11
CA ARG A 694 14.94 8.67 9.16
C ARG A 694 15.48 8.25 7.79
N ILE A 695 14.90 7.22 7.20
CA ILE A 695 15.31 6.69 5.90
C ILE A 695 14.32 7.16 4.83
N PRO A 696 14.76 7.85 3.77
CA PRO A 696 13.88 8.23 2.67
C PRO A 696 13.53 7.02 1.79
N CYS A 697 12.29 6.95 1.32
CA CYS A 697 11.91 6.02 0.26
C CYS A 697 12.75 6.30 -1.00
N GLU A 698 13.27 5.23 -1.62
CA GLU A 698 14.11 5.34 -2.81
C GLU A 698 13.37 5.99 -4.00
N PRO A 699 14.06 6.71 -4.91
CA PRO A 699 13.41 7.23 -6.10
C PRO A 699 12.65 6.16 -6.88
N GLY A 700 11.43 6.47 -7.30
CA GLY A 700 10.51 5.53 -7.92
C GLY A 700 9.56 4.82 -6.96
N THR A 701 9.75 4.97 -5.65
CA THR A 701 8.78 4.55 -4.63
C THR A 701 8.25 5.76 -3.86
N TYR A 702 7.11 5.59 -3.21
CA TYR A 702 6.46 6.62 -2.41
C TYR A 702 5.84 6.01 -1.15
N ASN A 703 5.66 6.85 -0.13
CA ASN A 703 4.91 6.49 1.08
C ASN A 703 4.10 7.70 1.55
N SER A 704 2.78 7.57 1.66
CA SER A 704 1.89 8.64 2.12
C SER A 704 1.71 8.67 3.65
N LEU A 705 2.20 7.66 4.37
CA LEU A 705 1.92 7.46 5.80
C LEU A 705 2.87 8.25 6.69
N HIS A 706 2.31 8.83 7.75
CA HIS A 706 3.07 9.34 8.89
C HIS A 706 3.48 8.20 9.81
N GLY A 707 4.75 8.18 10.23
CA GLY A 707 5.26 7.18 11.17
C GLY A 707 5.48 5.80 10.56
N ALA A 708 5.83 5.72 9.28
CA ALA A 708 6.12 4.43 8.65
C ALA A 708 7.26 3.68 9.36
N THR A 709 7.00 2.42 9.66
CA THR A 709 7.77 1.53 10.53
C THR A 709 8.74 0.63 9.77
N ASP A 710 8.59 0.45 8.46
CA ASP A 710 9.40 -0.47 7.66
C ASP A 710 9.49 -0.01 6.19
N LYS A 711 10.54 -0.47 5.47
CA LYS A 711 10.73 -0.24 4.04
C LYS A 711 9.56 -0.77 3.21
N THR A 712 8.83 -1.77 3.69
CA THR A 712 7.66 -2.34 3.01
C THR A 712 6.52 -1.35 2.76
N GLN A 713 6.56 -0.18 3.40
CA GLN A 713 5.59 0.90 3.19
C GLN A 713 6.00 1.88 2.07
N CYS A 714 7.19 1.72 1.50
CA CYS A 714 7.65 2.45 0.31
C CYS A 714 7.20 1.74 -0.96
N LEU A 715 5.95 1.93 -1.36
CA LEU A 715 5.35 1.25 -2.52
C LEU A 715 5.90 1.80 -3.86
N PRO A 716 6.10 0.97 -4.89
CA PRO A 716 6.44 1.44 -6.23
C PRO A 716 5.37 2.38 -6.81
N CYS A 717 5.79 3.42 -7.54
CA CYS A 717 4.85 4.27 -8.26
C CYS A 717 3.99 3.45 -9.25
N PRO A 718 2.67 3.71 -9.33
CA PRO A 718 1.80 2.99 -10.26
C PRO A 718 2.12 3.33 -11.73
N ILE A 719 1.58 2.52 -12.63
CA ILE A 719 1.70 2.76 -14.08
C ILE A 719 1.21 4.17 -14.44
N GLY A 720 1.94 4.84 -15.33
CA GLY A 720 1.67 6.22 -15.71
C GLY A 720 2.24 7.26 -14.75
N ASN A 721 2.81 6.87 -13.61
CA ASN A 721 3.38 7.80 -12.63
C ASN A 721 4.88 7.56 -12.39
N TYR A 722 5.57 8.56 -11.84
CA TYR A 722 6.99 8.50 -11.51
C TYR A 722 7.33 9.40 -10.32
N THR A 723 8.50 9.18 -9.71
CA THR A 723 9.12 10.17 -8.82
C THR A 723 10.64 10.08 -8.89
N SER A 724 11.30 11.23 -9.06
CA SER A 724 12.76 11.35 -9.10
C SER A 724 13.38 11.71 -7.77
N THR A 725 12.56 12.18 -6.83
CA THR A 725 13.01 12.64 -5.51
C THR A 725 13.05 11.47 -4.54
N SER A 726 14.17 11.34 -3.82
CA SER A 726 14.23 10.47 -2.65
C SER A 726 13.31 11.05 -1.56
N GLY A 727 12.55 10.20 -0.88
CA GLY A 727 11.62 10.63 0.16
C GLY A 727 10.29 11.18 -0.36
N SER A 728 9.79 10.67 -1.49
CA SER A 728 8.54 11.14 -2.08
C SER A 728 7.31 10.63 -1.32
N TYR A 729 6.34 11.50 -1.05
CA TYR A 729 5.05 11.10 -0.42
C TYR A 729 3.93 10.83 -1.44
N TYR A 730 4.18 11.14 -2.71
CA TYR A 730 3.26 10.90 -3.82
C TYR A 730 4.05 10.65 -5.11
N CYS A 731 3.38 10.15 -6.15
CA CYS A 731 3.97 10.02 -7.49
C CYS A 731 3.33 11.02 -8.47
N GLU A 732 4.16 11.63 -9.32
CA GLU A 732 3.72 12.56 -10.36
C GLU A 732 3.24 11.84 -11.61
N LEU A 733 2.27 12.43 -12.33
CA LEU A 733 1.78 11.91 -13.61
C LEU A 733 2.80 12.09 -14.75
N CYS A 734 2.98 11.07 -15.56
CA CYS A 734 3.83 11.09 -16.75
C CYS A 734 3.11 11.65 -17.98
N LYS A 735 3.78 12.53 -18.73
CA LYS A 735 3.25 13.13 -19.97
C LYS A 735 3.15 12.13 -21.14
N LYS A 736 4.00 11.11 -21.17
CA LYS A 736 4.11 10.13 -22.28
C LYS A 736 3.96 8.67 -21.83
N GLY A 737 3.44 8.45 -20.61
CA GLY A 737 3.31 7.12 -19.99
C GLY A 737 4.62 6.65 -19.34
N CYS A 738 4.53 6.04 -18.17
CA CYS A 738 5.66 5.48 -17.42
C CYS A 738 5.32 4.07 -16.94
N PHE A 739 6.35 3.26 -16.75
CA PHE A 739 6.21 1.94 -16.16
C PHE A 739 6.17 2.02 -14.64
N PRO A 740 5.66 0.97 -13.97
CA PRO A 740 5.71 0.88 -12.53
C PRO A 740 7.10 1.14 -11.95
N GLY A 741 7.12 1.95 -10.90
CA GLY A 741 8.30 2.38 -10.17
C GLY A 741 9.13 3.48 -10.83
N SER A 742 8.79 4.03 -12.01
CA SER A 742 9.65 4.96 -12.78
C SER A 742 10.35 6.07 -11.94
N LYS A 743 11.67 6.26 -12.16
CA LYS A 743 12.51 7.26 -11.45
C LYS A 743 12.49 8.64 -12.08
N SER A 744 12.02 8.78 -13.31
CA SER A 744 12.08 10.03 -14.03
C SER A 744 11.02 10.06 -15.12
N GLN A 745 10.78 11.27 -15.64
CA GLN A 745 9.86 11.46 -16.74
C GLN A 745 10.38 10.78 -18.02
N SER A 746 9.53 9.96 -18.64
CA SER A 746 9.77 9.39 -19.96
C SER A 746 9.80 10.52 -21.01
N ASN A 747 10.98 10.78 -21.59
CA ASN A 747 11.15 11.89 -22.55
C ASN A 747 10.84 11.49 -24.00
N TYR A 748 10.70 10.19 -24.29
CA TYR A 748 10.58 9.65 -25.64
C TYR A 748 9.33 8.80 -25.80
N ASN A 749 8.94 8.52 -27.06
CA ASN A 749 7.99 7.43 -27.31
C ASN A 749 8.64 6.19 -26.73
N VAL A 750 8.05 5.62 -25.67
CA VAL A 750 8.52 4.42 -24.98
C VAL A 750 9.05 3.44 -26.02
N THR A 751 10.37 3.28 -26.11
CA THR A 751 10.99 2.26 -26.97
C THR A 751 10.54 0.93 -26.40
N THR A 752 9.51 0.36 -26.99
CA THR A 752 9.01 -0.96 -26.65
C THR A 752 10.14 -1.96 -26.82
N LEU A 753 10.25 -2.94 -25.93
CA LEU A 753 11.20 -4.07 -26.05
C LEU A 753 11.17 -4.71 -27.45
N GLU A 754 10.05 -4.60 -28.18
CA GLU A 754 9.90 -5.00 -29.59
C GLU A 754 10.95 -4.41 -30.53
N SER A 755 11.52 -3.23 -30.23
CA SER A 755 12.57 -2.60 -31.03
C SER A 755 13.99 -3.00 -30.63
N TYR A 756 14.16 -3.70 -29.50
CA TYR A 756 15.47 -4.01 -28.93
C TYR A 756 16.13 -5.21 -29.61
N PHE A 757 15.32 -6.19 -30.00
CA PHE A 757 15.76 -7.35 -30.76
C PHE A 757 14.98 -7.43 -32.07
N SER A 758 15.69 -7.61 -33.17
CA SER A 758 15.08 -7.82 -34.48
C SER A 758 15.12 -9.30 -34.85
N ASN A 759 14.08 -9.78 -35.54
CA ASN A 759 14.12 -11.06 -36.20
C ASN A 759 15.25 -11.04 -37.23
N GLN A 760 16.29 -11.86 -37.00
CA GLN A 760 17.35 -12.08 -37.97
C GLN A 760 17.22 -13.50 -38.49
N PHE A 761 16.43 -13.65 -39.55
CA PHE A 761 16.53 -14.84 -40.36
C PHE A 761 17.68 -14.64 -41.33
N PRO A 762 18.58 -15.61 -41.49
CA PRO A 762 19.54 -15.59 -42.57
C PRO A 762 18.76 -15.70 -43.89
N SER A 763 18.40 -14.56 -44.47
CA SER A 763 17.97 -14.51 -45.86
C SER A 763 19.21 -14.73 -46.73
N LEU A 764 19.04 -15.41 -47.87
CA LEU A 764 19.92 -15.13 -48.99
C LEU A 764 19.91 -13.62 -49.14
N ALA A 765 21.09 -13.00 -49.23
CA ALA A 765 21.13 -11.70 -49.85
C ALA A 765 20.52 -11.92 -51.24
N THR A 766 19.24 -11.55 -51.43
CA THR A 766 18.87 -11.02 -52.72
C THR A 766 19.91 -9.93 -52.92
N PRO A 767 20.79 -10.01 -53.93
CA PRO A 767 21.61 -8.85 -54.23
C PRO A 767 20.61 -7.71 -54.26
N GLU A 768 20.76 -6.73 -53.35
CA GLU A 768 20.01 -5.48 -53.46
C GLU A 768 20.14 -5.15 -54.93
N SER A 769 19.00 -5.07 -55.63
CA SER A 769 19.04 -4.79 -57.05
C SER A 769 19.75 -3.46 -57.13
N ASP A 770 21.04 -3.47 -57.44
CA ASP A 770 21.90 -2.30 -57.37
C ASP A 770 21.56 -1.51 -58.63
N MET A 771 20.36 -0.92 -58.58
CA MET A 771 19.77 -0.10 -59.60
C MET A 771 20.74 1.03 -59.89
N THR A 772 21.46 1.49 -58.87
CA THR A 772 22.62 2.38 -58.93
C THR A 772 23.70 1.87 -59.86
N PHE A 773 24.23 0.66 -59.67
CA PHE A 773 25.30 0.13 -60.53
C PHE A 773 24.85 -0.08 -61.98
N ARG A 774 23.62 -0.59 -62.18
CA ARG A 774 23.02 -0.74 -63.52
C ARG A 774 22.86 0.62 -64.22
N LEU A 775 22.46 1.65 -63.49
CA LEU A 775 22.31 3.02 -63.99
C LEU A 775 23.66 3.68 -64.28
N VAL A 776 24.69 3.43 -63.46
CA VAL A 776 26.05 3.92 -63.68
C VAL A 776 26.65 3.36 -64.98
N ILE A 777 26.51 2.06 -65.24
CA ILE A 777 26.99 1.46 -66.50
C ILE A 777 26.30 2.10 -67.71
N LEU A 778 24.98 2.35 -67.63
CA LEU A 778 24.23 3.01 -68.71
C LEU A 778 24.70 4.46 -68.94
N ILE A 779 24.93 5.23 -67.86
CA ILE A 779 25.44 6.60 -67.95
C ILE A 779 26.85 6.61 -68.56
N CYS A 780 27.72 5.70 -68.13
CA CYS A 780 29.07 5.55 -68.69
C CYS A 780 29.03 5.21 -70.20
N PHE A 781 28.12 4.33 -70.62
CA PHE A 781 27.91 4.03 -72.04
C PHE A 781 27.51 5.28 -72.83
N LEU A 782 26.50 6.02 -72.36
CA LEU A 782 26.04 7.24 -73.03
C LEU A 782 27.13 8.32 -73.09
N PHE A 783 27.92 8.45 -72.03
CA PHE A 783 29.03 9.40 -71.97
C PHE A 783 30.18 9.03 -72.92
N LEU A 784 30.54 7.74 -73.00
CA LEU A 784 31.56 7.24 -73.93
C LEU A 784 31.13 7.41 -75.39
N VAL A 785 29.86 7.14 -75.71
CA VAL A 785 29.31 7.38 -77.06
C VAL A 785 29.30 8.89 -77.38
N PHE A 786 29.00 9.75 -76.41
CA PHE A 786 29.01 11.20 -76.59
C PHE A 786 30.43 11.74 -76.85
N ILE A 787 31.41 11.34 -76.04
CA ILE A 787 32.83 11.69 -76.25
C ILE A 787 33.31 11.16 -77.60
N PHE A 788 33.00 9.89 -77.92
CA PHE A 788 33.37 9.31 -79.21
C PHE A 788 32.75 10.09 -80.37
N SER A 789 31.48 10.50 -80.26
CA SER A 789 30.81 11.28 -81.30
C SER A 789 31.45 12.65 -81.50
N ILE A 790 31.79 13.36 -80.42
CA ILE A 790 32.52 14.63 -80.49
C ILE A 790 33.91 14.42 -81.09
N GLY A 791 34.64 13.41 -80.62
CA GLY A 791 35.97 13.06 -81.11
C GLY A 791 35.94 12.67 -82.60
N PHE A 792 34.91 11.96 -83.04
CA PHE A 792 34.71 11.58 -84.43
C PHE A 792 34.38 12.80 -85.29
N ILE A 793 33.57 13.74 -84.82
CA ILE A 793 33.27 14.96 -85.58
C ILE A 793 34.48 15.90 -85.68
N THR A 794 35.29 15.99 -84.62
CA THR A 794 36.39 16.96 -84.53
C THR A 794 37.72 16.42 -85.08
N SER A 795 38.04 15.14 -84.89
CA SER A 795 39.31 14.55 -85.30
C SER A 795 39.24 13.88 -86.67
N ILE A 796 40.07 14.34 -87.61
CA ILE A 796 40.24 13.70 -88.91
C ILE A 796 40.95 12.33 -88.76
N LYS A 797 41.93 12.21 -87.85
CA LYS A 797 42.63 10.94 -87.61
C LYS A 797 41.68 9.84 -87.13
N LEU A 798 40.76 10.17 -86.21
CA LEU A 798 39.79 9.21 -85.68
C LEU A 798 38.77 8.80 -86.76
N ARG A 799 38.29 9.74 -87.58
CA ARG A 799 37.42 9.44 -88.72
C ARG A 799 38.07 8.50 -89.72
N VAL A 800 39.31 8.78 -90.12
CA VAL A 800 40.01 7.92 -91.08
C VAL A 800 40.26 6.54 -90.49
N LEU A 801 40.74 6.44 -89.24
CA LEU A 801 41.01 5.15 -88.59
C LEU A 801 39.76 4.26 -88.53
N CYS A 802 38.64 4.81 -88.07
CA CYS A 802 37.39 4.06 -87.95
C CYS A 802 36.75 3.74 -89.31
N SER A 803 36.89 4.63 -90.31
CA SER A 803 36.29 4.43 -91.63
C SER A 803 37.12 3.54 -92.57
N VAL A 804 38.42 3.34 -92.27
CA VAL A 804 39.27 2.32 -92.92
C VAL A 804 38.95 0.93 -92.37
N ASN A 805 38.66 0.83 -91.07
CA ASN A 805 38.32 -0.42 -90.39
C ASN A 805 36.80 -0.58 -90.22
N ASP A 806 36.02 -0.31 -91.27
CA ASP A 806 34.57 -0.41 -91.22
C ASP A 806 34.10 -1.87 -91.13
N LEU A 807 33.61 -2.28 -89.95
CA LEU A 807 33.07 -3.62 -89.69
C LEU A 807 31.79 -3.92 -90.49
N PHE A 808 31.15 -2.90 -91.07
CA PHE A 808 29.86 -2.99 -91.74
C PHE A 808 29.93 -2.77 -93.26
N GLN A 809 31.12 -2.80 -93.84
CA GLN A 809 31.36 -2.48 -95.26
C GLN A 809 30.46 -3.24 -96.24
N ARG A 810 30.08 -4.49 -95.93
CA ARG A 810 29.19 -5.35 -96.75
C ARG A 810 27.71 -5.30 -96.35
N LYS A 811 27.33 -4.49 -95.35
CA LYS A 811 25.98 -4.42 -94.78
C LYS A 811 25.29 -3.07 -94.97
N HIS A 812 25.95 -2.13 -95.64
CA HIS A 812 25.35 -0.87 -96.10
C HIS A 812 24.21 -1.10 -97.09
N ARG A 813 23.24 -0.19 -97.11
CA ARG A 813 22.18 -0.21 -98.12
C ARG A 813 22.70 0.34 -99.45
N ASP A 814 22.33 -0.29 -100.56
CA ASP A 814 22.67 0.21 -101.90
C ASP A 814 22.17 1.65 -102.10
N ARG A 815 23.06 2.54 -102.57
CA ARG A 815 22.70 3.93 -102.89
C ARG A 815 21.73 3.93 -104.09
N PRO A 816 20.70 4.80 -104.10
CA PRO A 816 19.83 4.95 -105.27
C PRO A 816 20.65 5.44 -106.49
N GLU A 817 20.49 4.77 -107.63
CA GLU A 817 21.14 5.09 -108.91
C GLU A 817 20.59 6.40 -109.47
N THR A 818 21.29 7.50 -109.22
CA THR A 818 21.24 8.71 -110.07
C THR A 818 22.62 9.35 -110.06
N GLU A 819 23.20 9.46 -111.26
CA GLU A 819 24.50 10.05 -111.65
C GLU A 819 25.70 9.07 -111.71
N GLU A 820 26.14 8.83 -112.95
CA GLU A 820 27.30 8.04 -113.37
C GLU A 820 28.63 8.75 -113.03
N ASP A 821 29.62 7.92 -112.69
CA ASP A 821 31.07 8.20 -112.58
C ASP A 821 31.61 9.10 -111.45
N GLU A 822 31.68 8.55 -110.23
CA GLU A 822 32.80 8.82 -109.31
C GLU A 822 33.36 7.50 -108.72
N PRO A 823 34.68 7.39 -108.50
CA PRO A 823 35.31 6.16 -108.01
C PRO A 823 34.76 5.79 -106.63
N LYS A 824 34.48 4.49 -106.44
CA LYS A 824 34.21 3.84 -105.13
C LYS A 824 35.40 4.09 -104.18
N SER A 825 35.44 5.23 -103.51
CA SER A 825 36.30 5.39 -102.34
C SER A 825 35.71 4.50 -101.24
N ASN A 826 36.46 3.47 -100.86
CA ASN A 826 36.10 2.40 -99.91
C ASN A 826 35.85 2.89 -98.46
N ILE A 827 35.59 4.17 -98.25
CA ILE A 827 35.55 4.82 -96.94
C ILE A 827 34.12 5.29 -96.68
N SER A 828 33.34 4.45 -96.01
CA SER A 828 32.03 4.84 -95.49
C SER A 828 32.24 5.53 -94.13
N TYR A 829 32.14 6.86 -94.10
CA TYR A 829 32.18 7.61 -92.83
C TYR A 829 31.04 7.21 -91.88
N ILE A 830 29.93 6.72 -92.43
CA ILE A 830 28.78 6.22 -91.67
C ILE A 830 29.15 4.87 -91.04
N GLY A 831 29.70 3.93 -91.81
CA GLY A 831 30.11 2.61 -91.30
C GLY A 831 31.25 2.71 -90.28
N GLY A 832 32.20 3.64 -90.48
CA GLY A 832 33.24 3.92 -89.50
C GLY A 832 32.72 4.46 -88.16
N PHE A 833 31.72 5.35 -88.18
CA PHE A 833 31.08 5.83 -86.95
C PHE A 833 30.39 4.68 -86.20
N PHE A 834 29.59 3.88 -86.91
CA PHE A 834 28.86 2.75 -86.30
C PHE A 834 29.80 1.63 -85.84
N THR A 835 30.96 1.46 -86.47
CA THR A 835 32.04 0.57 -86.01
C THR A 835 32.54 0.99 -84.62
N GLY A 836 32.81 2.28 -84.40
CA GLY A 836 33.24 2.76 -83.09
C GLY A 836 32.15 2.64 -82.03
N VAL A 837 30.90 2.94 -82.37
CA VAL A 837 29.74 2.75 -81.48
C VAL A 837 29.54 1.26 -81.14
N ALA A 838 29.72 0.34 -82.10
CA ALA A 838 29.60 -1.09 -81.88
C ALA A 838 30.65 -1.65 -80.91
N LEU A 839 31.90 -1.16 -80.99
CA LEU A 839 32.95 -1.56 -80.05
C LEU A 839 32.68 -1.05 -78.63
N ILE A 840 32.18 0.19 -78.47
CA ILE A 840 31.78 0.74 -77.17
C ILE A 840 30.60 -0.04 -76.59
N LEU A 841 29.59 -0.37 -77.42
CA LEU A 841 28.45 -1.18 -77.00
C LEU A 841 28.88 -2.60 -76.62
N PHE A 842 29.78 -3.22 -77.38
CA PHE A 842 30.31 -4.55 -77.05
C PHE A 842 31.07 -4.55 -75.73
N ALA A 843 31.97 -3.60 -75.51
CA ALA A 843 32.72 -3.48 -74.27
C ALA A 843 31.80 -3.30 -73.06
N THR A 844 30.80 -2.43 -73.16
CA THR A 844 29.86 -2.15 -72.06
C THR A 844 28.94 -3.34 -71.75
N VAL A 845 28.40 -4.02 -72.76
CA VAL A 845 27.61 -5.25 -72.57
C VAL A 845 28.46 -6.39 -72.02
N LEU A 846 29.72 -6.52 -72.45
CA LEU A 846 30.65 -7.52 -71.92
C LEU A 846 30.98 -7.26 -70.45
N THR A 847 31.27 -6.01 -70.06
CA THR A 847 31.49 -5.64 -68.65
C THR A 847 30.26 -5.93 -67.80
N TYR A 848 29.06 -5.63 -68.29
CA TYR A 848 27.81 -5.94 -67.59
C TYR A 848 27.60 -7.46 -67.44
N PHE A 849 27.88 -8.24 -68.49
CA PHE A 849 27.78 -9.70 -68.44
C PHE A 849 28.79 -10.33 -67.46
N LEU A 850 30.03 -9.85 -67.44
CA LEU A 850 31.04 -10.27 -66.46
C LEU A 850 30.61 -9.94 -65.03
N TYR A 851 29.96 -8.79 -64.80
CA TYR A 851 29.38 -8.45 -63.50
C TYR A 851 28.29 -9.47 -63.08
N LEU A 852 27.38 -9.84 -63.98
CA LEU A 852 26.34 -10.84 -63.69
C LEU A 852 26.94 -12.24 -63.40
N LEU A 853 27.98 -12.64 -64.12
CA LEU A 853 28.69 -13.89 -63.89
C LEU A 853 29.40 -13.96 -62.54
N ILE A 854 29.93 -12.84 -62.06
CA ILE A 854 30.64 -12.77 -60.78
C ILE A 854 29.65 -12.67 -59.61
N ASN A 855 28.59 -11.86 -59.75
CA ASN A 855 27.73 -11.48 -58.63
C ASN A 855 26.38 -12.23 -58.60
N GLU A 856 25.85 -12.71 -59.73
CA GLU A 856 24.50 -13.31 -59.82
C GLU A 856 24.48 -14.79 -60.26
N ASN A 857 25.65 -15.43 -60.48
CA ASN A 857 25.80 -16.81 -60.97
C ASN A 857 25.70 -17.89 -59.86
N ARG A 858 24.76 -17.74 -58.93
CA ARG A 858 24.48 -18.76 -57.91
C ARG A 858 23.00 -19.16 -57.93
N LEU A 859 22.75 -20.46 -57.78
CA LEU A 859 21.43 -21.08 -57.70
C LEU A 859 21.37 -21.93 -56.44
N ASP A 860 20.61 -21.46 -55.46
CA ASP A 860 20.44 -22.16 -54.19
C ASP A 860 19.13 -22.93 -54.23
N THR A 861 19.21 -24.24 -54.03
CA THR A 861 18.05 -25.13 -53.92
C THR A 861 17.84 -25.47 -52.46
N VAL A 862 16.66 -25.11 -51.93
CA VAL A 862 16.28 -25.35 -50.53
C VAL A 862 15.25 -26.47 -50.49
N SER A 863 15.48 -27.48 -49.65
CA SER A 863 14.59 -28.63 -49.45
C SER A 863 14.36 -28.89 -47.97
N LEU A 864 13.14 -29.28 -47.61
CA LEU A 864 12.82 -29.81 -46.28
C LEU A 864 13.13 -31.31 -46.26
N VAL A 865 13.91 -31.73 -45.28
CA VAL A 865 14.30 -33.14 -45.07
C VAL A 865 14.11 -33.53 -43.60
N PRO A 866 13.99 -34.82 -43.26
CA PRO A 866 13.91 -35.25 -41.87
C PRO A 866 15.17 -34.83 -41.08
N ALA A 867 14.98 -34.25 -39.89
CA ALA A 867 16.07 -33.74 -39.04
C ALA A 867 17.15 -34.81 -38.76
N THR A 868 16.73 -36.06 -38.54
CA THR A 868 17.61 -37.21 -38.32
C THR A 868 18.60 -37.45 -39.46
N THR A 869 18.20 -37.15 -40.70
CA THR A 869 19.05 -37.29 -41.89
C THR A 869 20.15 -36.24 -41.89
N ILE A 870 19.82 -35.00 -41.51
CA ILE A 870 20.79 -33.91 -41.41
C ILE A 870 21.80 -34.21 -40.31
N ILE A 871 21.33 -34.54 -39.10
CA ILE A 871 22.18 -34.82 -37.92
C ILE A 871 23.19 -35.92 -38.23
N LYS A 872 22.74 -37.01 -38.88
CA LYS A 872 23.61 -38.13 -39.27
C LYS A 872 24.64 -37.75 -40.33
N LYS A 873 24.27 -36.89 -41.30
CA LYS A 873 25.13 -36.50 -42.43
C LYS A 873 26.12 -35.39 -42.08
N SER A 874 25.76 -34.50 -41.14
CA SER A 874 26.59 -33.36 -40.72
C SER A 874 27.58 -33.71 -39.62
N GLY A 875 27.27 -34.71 -38.77
CA GLY A 875 28.02 -34.93 -37.55
C GLY A 875 27.93 -33.74 -36.60
N LEU A 876 26.77 -33.05 -36.58
CA LEU A 876 26.45 -31.91 -35.73
C LEU A 876 26.93 -32.16 -34.29
N LYS A 877 27.96 -31.41 -33.87
CA LYS A 877 28.43 -31.33 -32.49
C LYS A 877 27.89 -30.05 -31.87
N GLY A 878 27.59 -30.09 -30.56
CA GLY A 878 26.84 -29.08 -29.82
C GLY A 878 27.17 -27.63 -30.18
N ILE A 879 26.36 -27.06 -31.07
CA ILE A 879 26.40 -25.64 -31.40
C ILE A 879 25.98 -24.87 -30.16
N GLY A 880 26.80 -23.92 -29.74
CA GLY A 880 26.44 -23.02 -28.64
C GLY A 880 25.31 -22.09 -29.07
N ILE A 881 24.35 -21.88 -28.17
CA ILE A 881 23.32 -20.84 -28.33
C ILE A 881 23.67 -19.66 -27.42
N THR A 882 23.43 -18.46 -27.91
CA THR A 882 23.51 -17.23 -27.13
C THR A 882 22.08 -16.79 -26.84
N VAL A 883 21.75 -16.61 -25.57
CA VAL A 883 20.47 -16.06 -25.16
C VAL A 883 20.68 -14.64 -24.67
N LYS A 884 19.85 -13.73 -25.19
CA LYS A 884 19.79 -12.32 -24.79
C LYS A 884 18.45 -12.07 -24.13
N VAL A 885 18.46 -11.58 -22.90
CA VAL A 885 17.28 -11.25 -22.11
C VAL A 885 17.29 -9.75 -21.86
N ALA A 886 16.17 -9.09 -22.06
CA ALA A 886 15.99 -7.68 -21.79
C ALA A 886 14.73 -7.47 -20.95
N PHE A 887 14.86 -6.64 -19.91
CA PHE A 887 13.80 -6.33 -18.96
C PHE A 887 13.38 -4.88 -19.05
N GLN A 888 12.07 -4.62 -19.01
CA GLN A 888 11.54 -3.25 -18.95
C GLN A 888 11.24 -2.84 -17.51
N SER A 889 11.75 -1.70 -17.09
CA SER A 889 11.64 -1.22 -15.71
C SER A 889 12.21 -2.19 -14.67
N TYR A 890 13.35 -2.81 -14.96
CA TYR A 890 14.03 -3.70 -14.01
C TYR A 890 14.61 -2.94 -12.83
N ARG A 891 14.43 -3.49 -11.62
CA ARG A 891 14.73 -2.79 -10.36
C ARG A 891 15.78 -3.43 -9.47
N GLY A 892 16.23 -4.63 -9.83
CA GLY A 892 17.38 -5.26 -9.19
C GLY A 892 18.70 -4.57 -9.57
N SER A 893 19.80 -5.06 -9.01
CA SER A 893 21.12 -4.46 -9.26
C SER A 893 21.67 -4.76 -10.66
N CYS A 894 21.04 -5.66 -11.42
CA CYS A 894 21.43 -6.10 -12.77
C CYS A 894 22.91 -6.47 -12.81
N SER A 895 23.30 -7.31 -11.84
CA SER A 895 24.64 -7.83 -11.64
C SER A 895 24.59 -9.37 -11.57
N SER A 896 25.76 -10.01 -11.58
CA SER A 896 25.88 -11.47 -11.45
C SER A 896 25.43 -12.01 -10.10
N ASP A 897 25.43 -11.18 -9.06
CA ASP A 897 25.35 -11.64 -7.67
C ASP A 897 23.92 -12.04 -7.26
N GLU A 898 22.92 -11.68 -8.08
CA GLU A 898 21.50 -11.94 -7.83
C GLU A 898 20.89 -12.98 -8.79
N ILE A 899 21.72 -13.77 -9.50
CA ILE A 899 21.22 -14.70 -10.54
C ILE A 899 21.71 -16.12 -10.34
N GLU A 900 20.75 -17.02 -10.22
CA GLU A 900 20.97 -18.46 -10.18
C GLU A 900 20.46 -19.11 -11.47
N THR A 901 21.10 -20.20 -11.89
CA THR A 901 20.77 -20.89 -13.14
C THR A 901 20.64 -22.38 -12.88
N TYR A 902 19.49 -22.94 -13.27
CA TYR A 902 19.12 -24.34 -13.09
C TYR A 902 18.85 -24.97 -14.46
N PRO A 903 19.91 -25.42 -15.18
CA PRO A 903 19.76 -26.07 -16.48
C PRO A 903 19.36 -27.55 -16.36
N SER A 904 18.75 -28.10 -17.42
CA SER A 904 18.51 -29.54 -17.53
C SER A 904 19.82 -30.33 -17.63
N SER A 905 19.75 -31.64 -17.38
CA SER A 905 20.93 -32.50 -17.33
C SER A 905 21.75 -32.43 -18.62
N GLY A 906 23.06 -32.16 -18.48
CA GLY A 906 24.00 -32.08 -19.60
C GLY A 906 24.12 -30.69 -20.24
N ILE A 907 23.35 -29.68 -19.81
CA ILE A 907 23.51 -28.30 -20.29
C ILE A 907 24.43 -27.49 -19.37
N GLU A 908 25.39 -26.79 -19.97
CA GLU A 908 26.28 -25.84 -19.30
C GLU A 908 25.91 -24.41 -19.71
N VAL A 909 25.76 -23.52 -18.73
CA VAL A 909 25.53 -22.08 -18.93
C VAL A 909 26.80 -21.31 -18.56
N TYR A 910 27.33 -20.51 -19.49
CA TYR A 910 28.61 -19.79 -19.33
C TYR A 910 28.59 -18.42 -20.05
N ASP A 911 29.68 -17.66 -19.97
CA ASP A 911 29.83 -16.31 -20.59
C ASP A 911 28.68 -15.33 -20.25
N LYS A 912 28.34 -15.17 -18.96
CA LYS A 912 27.32 -14.22 -18.51
C LYS A 912 27.82 -12.78 -18.63
N ILE A 913 27.28 -12.01 -19.57
CA ILE A 913 27.58 -10.59 -19.83
C ILE A 913 26.38 -9.75 -19.41
N PHE A 914 26.64 -8.72 -18.61
CA PHE A 914 25.63 -7.78 -18.10
C PHE A 914 25.82 -6.42 -18.74
N ARG A 915 24.74 -5.86 -19.30
CA ARG A 915 24.74 -4.51 -19.87
C ARG A 915 23.61 -3.70 -19.24
N LYS A 916 23.98 -2.60 -18.61
CA LYS A 916 23.09 -1.48 -18.33
C LYS A 916 23.30 -0.44 -19.43
N PRO A 917 22.37 -0.28 -20.38
CA PRO A 917 22.48 0.77 -21.38
C PRO A 917 22.56 2.13 -20.68
N ILE A 918 23.54 2.96 -21.03
CA ILE A 918 23.78 4.29 -20.42
C ILE A 918 22.76 5.34 -20.95
N SER A 919 21.73 4.94 -21.68
CA SER A 919 20.78 5.91 -22.23
C SER A 919 19.89 6.51 -21.14
N TYR A 920 20.02 7.82 -20.98
CA TYR A 920 19.24 8.69 -20.11
C TYR A 920 17.75 8.28 -20.03
N ASN A 921 17.33 7.97 -18.80
CA ASN A 921 15.97 7.88 -18.27
C ASN A 921 15.18 6.57 -18.16
N GLU A 922 15.55 5.38 -18.66
CA GLU A 922 14.74 4.17 -18.33
C GLU A 922 15.54 2.87 -18.12
N THR A 923 15.11 2.17 -17.08
CA THR A 923 15.60 0.97 -16.39
C THR A 923 15.52 -0.31 -17.26
N ILE A 924 16.25 -0.35 -18.38
CA ILE A 924 16.45 -1.60 -19.14
C ILE A 924 17.66 -2.34 -18.60
N CYS A 925 17.47 -3.59 -18.18
CA CYS A 925 18.57 -4.52 -17.85
C CYS A 925 18.70 -5.54 -18.97
N GLU A 926 19.87 -5.60 -19.60
CA GLU A 926 20.19 -6.58 -20.64
C GLU A 926 21.19 -7.60 -20.12
N ILE A 927 20.90 -8.86 -20.37
CA ILE A 927 21.70 -10.00 -19.93
C ILE A 927 21.92 -10.91 -21.12
N GLU A 928 23.18 -11.23 -21.39
CA GLU A 928 23.58 -12.15 -22.45
C GLU A 928 24.31 -13.33 -21.80
N PHE A 929 23.94 -14.56 -22.13
CA PHE A 929 24.64 -15.77 -21.68
C PHE A 929 24.64 -16.83 -22.77
N LYS A 930 25.60 -17.74 -22.70
CA LYS A 930 25.75 -18.84 -23.67
C LYS A 930 25.39 -20.17 -23.04
N MET A 931 24.81 -21.05 -23.84
CA MET A 931 24.47 -22.41 -23.45
C MET A 931 25.05 -23.41 -24.43
N LYS A 932 25.59 -24.52 -23.92
CA LYS A 932 26.01 -25.70 -24.70
C LYS A 932 25.54 -26.97 -24.01
N LYS A 933 25.27 -28.01 -24.80
CA LYS A 933 24.94 -29.34 -24.28
C LYS A 933 26.10 -30.32 -24.44
N TYR A 934 26.27 -31.19 -23.45
CA TYR A 934 27.19 -32.30 -23.43
C TYR A 934 26.46 -33.61 -23.13
N SER A 935 26.96 -34.71 -23.69
CA SER A 935 26.55 -36.05 -23.32
C SER A 935 27.12 -36.46 -21.96
N ILE A 936 26.64 -37.59 -21.44
CA ILE A 936 27.15 -38.22 -20.20
C ILE A 936 28.67 -38.44 -20.25
N ASP A 937 29.23 -38.67 -21.43
CA ASP A 937 30.67 -38.85 -21.67
C ASP A 937 31.45 -37.52 -21.84
N LYS A 938 30.84 -36.38 -21.51
CA LYS A 938 31.39 -35.01 -21.69
C LYS A 938 31.77 -34.66 -23.14
N LYS A 939 31.09 -35.23 -24.12
CA LYS A 939 31.23 -34.84 -25.54
C LYS A 939 30.12 -33.87 -25.91
N GLU A 940 30.44 -32.82 -26.68
CA GLU A 940 29.43 -31.88 -27.18
C GLU A 940 28.28 -32.63 -27.88
N SER A 941 27.05 -32.34 -27.49
CA SER A 941 25.82 -32.99 -27.96
C SER A 941 24.80 -31.96 -28.46
N ILE A 942 23.78 -32.43 -29.18
CA ILE A 942 22.70 -31.58 -29.69
C ILE A 942 21.60 -31.40 -28.65
N PHE A 943 20.96 -30.24 -28.63
CA PHE A 943 19.74 -30.03 -27.84
C PHE A 943 18.63 -30.99 -28.28
N GLU A 944 17.88 -31.49 -27.31
CA GLU A 944 16.78 -32.44 -27.46
C GLU A 944 15.47 -31.79 -27.03
N THR A 945 14.35 -32.41 -27.40
CA THR A 945 13.04 -31.98 -26.90
C THR A 945 12.99 -32.22 -25.38
N ASN A 946 12.53 -31.22 -24.61
CA ASN A 946 12.54 -31.14 -23.14
C ASN A 946 13.83 -30.62 -22.51
N ASP A 947 14.81 -30.17 -23.30
CA ASP A 947 15.92 -29.39 -22.75
C ASP A 947 15.43 -28.01 -22.33
N TYR A 948 15.87 -27.56 -21.15
CA TYR A 948 15.48 -26.26 -20.63
C TYR A 948 16.59 -25.65 -19.77
N ALA A 949 16.51 -24.33 -19.56
CA ALA A 949 17.23 -23.67 -18.50
C ALA A 949 16.32 -22.68 -17.77
N VAL A 950 16.29 -22.78 -16.44
CA VAL A 950 15.64 -21.80 -15.58
C VAL A 950 16.68 -20.80 -15.09
N ILE A 951 16.36 -19.52 -15.16
CA ILE A 951 17.20 -18.41 -14.70
C ILE A 951 16.39 -17.67 -13.67
N SER A 952 16.88 -17.67 -12.43
CA SER A 952 16.20 -17.10 -11.28
C SER A 952 16.90 -15.84 -10.82
N PHE A 953 16.14 -14.76 -10.70
CA PHE A 953 16.57 -13.45 -10.23
C PHE A 953 16.18 -13.31 -8.76
N ILE A 954 17.12 -13.54 -7.85
CA ILE A 954 16.83 -13.72 -6.40
C ILE A 954 16.90 -12.43 -5.58
N GLY A 955 17.31 -11.30 -6.16
CA GLY A 955 17.40 -10.02 -5.44
C GLY A 955 16.05 -9.53 -4.92
N GLU A 956 16.03 -8.89 -3.74
CA GLU A 956 14.79 -8.44 -3.08
C GLU A 956 14.00 -7.42 -3.92
N ASN A 957 14.72 -6.54 -4.62
CA ASN A 957 14.17 -5.55 -5.55
C ASN A 957 14.09 -6.07 -7.00
N SER A 958 14.29 -7.36 -7.25
CA SER A 958 14.21 -7.94 -8.61
C SER A 958 12.75 -8.11 -9.01
N TYR A 959 12.29 -7.24 -9.90
CA TYR A 959 11.02 -7.32 -10.60
C TYR A 959 11.12 -6.56 -11.92
N THR A 960 10.19 -6.84 -12.83
CA THR A 960 10.14 -6.21 -14.15
C THR A 960 8.70 -6.09 -14.62
N SER A 961 8.43 -5.09 -15.46
CA SER A 961 7.10 -4.91 -16.08
C SER A 961 6.93 -5.80 -17.30
N ASP A 962 7.94 -5.84 -18.17
CA ASP A 962 7.93 -6.64 -19.40
C ASP A 962 9.22 -7.48 -19.49
N ILE A 963 9.18 -8.58 -20.24
CA ILE A 963 10.30 -9.50 -20.43
C ILE A 963 10.45 -9.83 -21.91
N SER A 964 11.62 -9.56 -22.49
CA SER A 964 11.98 -10.03 -23.83
C SER A 964 13.14 -11.02 -23.78
N VAL A 965 12.99 -12.14 -24.47
CA VAL A 965 14.02 -13.18 -24.61
C VAL A 965 14.27 -13.40 -26.09
N ALA A 966 15.52 -13.26 -26.51
CA ALA A 966 15.96 -13.60 -27.86
C ALA A 966 16.99 -14.72 -27.81
N VAL A 967 16.80 -15.73 -28.63
CA VAL A 967 17.78 -16.80 -28.80
C VAL A 967 18.48 -16.64 -30.14
N GLU A 968 19.81 -16.65 -30.10
CA GLU A 968 20.71 -16.52 -31.22
C GLU A 968 21.60 -17.78 -31.34
N CYS A 969 21.80 -18.26 -32.56
CA CYS A 969 22.71 -19.37 -32.83
C CYS A 969 23.38 -19.23 -34.21
N ASP A 970 24.46 -19.99 -34.43
CA ASP A 970 25.07 -20.08 -35.76
C ASP A 970 24.08 -20.68 -36.77
N SER A 971 23.95 -20.02 -37.93
CA SER A 971 23.17 -20.55 -39.04
C SER A 971 24.03 -21.43 -39.94
N ALA A 972 23.40 -22.16 -40.86
CA ALA A 972 24.13 -22.93 -41.87
C ALA A 972 24.83 -22.06 -42.93
N TYR A 973 24.60 -20.74 -42.92
CA TYR A 973 25.28 -19.80 -43.82
C TYR A 973 26.49 -19.16 -43.13
N LYS A 974 27.65 -19.23 -43.78
CA LYS A 974 28.91 -18.73 -43.23
C LYS A 974 28.84 -17.32 -42.67
N GLY A 975 29.17 -17.20 -41.39
CA GLY A 975 29.25 -15.91 -40.70
C GLY A 975 27.89 -15.22 -40.50
N LYS A 976 26.77 -15.93 -40.67
CA LYS A 976 25.42 -15.44 -40.34
C LYS A 976 24.87 -16.19 -39.13
N THR A 977 24.19 -15.48 -38.24
CA THR A 977 23.45 -16.06 -37.13
C THR A 977 21.95 -16.08 -37.42
N SER A 978 21.22 -16.95 -36.73
CA SER A 978 19.76 -16.96 -36.68
C SER A 978 19.33 -16.47 -35.32
N GLN A 979 18.52 -15.41 -35.28
CA GLN A 979 18.00 -14.83 -34.03
C GLN A 979 16.47 -14.70 -34.09
N TYR A 980 15.80 -15.12 -33.02
CA TYR A 980 14.37 -14.91 -32.83
C TYR A 980 14.06 -14.35 -31.44
N PRO A 981 13.54 -13.11 -31.32
CA PRO A 981 12.97 -12.57 -30.10
C PRO A 981 11.53 -13.01 -29.82
N SER A 982 11.23 -13.26 -28.55
CA SER A 982 9.90 -13.44 -27.98
C SER A 982 9.69 -12.43 -26.84
N LEU A 983 8.45 -12.04 -26.58
CA LEU A 983 8.11 -10.93 -25.69
C LEU A 983 6.86 -11.23 -24.86
N LEU A 984 6.96 -10.93 -23.57
CA LEU A 984 5.85 -10.83 -22.62
C LEU A 984 5.66 -9.36 -22.22
N LYS A 985 4.43 -8.86 -22.38
CA LYS A 985 4.03 -7.49 -22.02
C LYS A 985 2.97 -7.53 -20.92
N ASN A 986 3.08 -6.65 -19.92
CA ASN A 986 2.07 -6.51 -18.88
C ASN A 986 1.50 -5.08 -18.83
N THR A 987 0.18 -4.96 -18.94
CA THR A 987 -0.51 -3.65 -19.01
C THR A 987 -1.41 -3.38 -17.81
N ASN A 988 -1.55 -4.30 -16.86
CA ASN A 988 -2.62 -4.26 -15.86
C ASN A 988 -2.17 -3.74 -14.48
N GLY A 989 -1.03 -3.05 -14.41
CA GLY A 989 -0.48 -2.56 -13.13
C GLY A 989 0.16 -3.65 -12.27
N PHE A 990 0.33 -4.86 -12.79
CA PHE A 990 1.09 -5.94 -12.16
C PHE A 990 2.56 -5.91 -12.62
N VAL A 991 3.42 -6.60 -11.89
CA VAL A 991 4.82 -6.82 -12.25
C VAL A 991 5.15 -8.31 -12.19
N TYR A 992 6.09 -8.77 -13.02
CA TYR A 992 6.63 -10.13 -12.91
C TYR A 992 7.49 -10.21 -11.66
N LYS A 993 6.96 -10.92 -10.66
CA LYS A 993 7.57 -11.16 -9.35
C LYS A 993 6.92 -12.39 -8.73
N GLY A 994 7.71 -13.28 -8.15
CA GLY A 994 7.28 -14.52 -7.52
C GLY A 994 7.99 -15.77 -8.04
N ASN A 995 7.50 -16.94 -7.60
CA ASN A 995 8.24 -18.19 -7.74
C ASN A 995 8.04 -18.88 -9.09
N ASP A 996 6.88 -18.72 -9.73
CA ASP A 996 6.55 -19.39 -10.98
C ASP A 996 7.31 -18.74 -12.15
N PRO A 997 8.07 -19.53 -12.93
CA PRO A 997 8.87 -18.98 -14.01
C PRO A 997 8.02 -18.56 -15.19
N SER A 998 8.37 -17.43 -15.82
CA SER A 998 7.84 -17.06 -17.13
C SER A 998 8.45 -17.94 -18.21
N ILE A 999 7.64 -18.63 -19.00
CA ILE A 999 8.10 -19.70 -19.89
C ILE A 999 8.20 -19.20 -21.34
N PHE A 1000 9.37 -19.32 -21.95
CA PHE A 1000 9.63 -19.01 -23.35
C PHE A 1000 10.01 -20.28 -24.12
N GLN A 1001 9.37 -20.50 -25.27
CA GLN A 1001 9.52 -21.74 -26.02
C GLN A 1001 10.07 -21.49 -27.43
N PHE A 1002 11.24 -22.05 -27.72
CA PHE A 1002 11.93 -21.88 -29.00
C PHE A 1002 12.09 -23.20 -29.73
N GLU A 1003 11.77 -23.21 -31.02
CA GLU A 1003 11.99 -24.32 -31.93
C GLU A 1003 13.32 -24.13 -32.68
N PHE A 1004 14.12 -25.20 -32.72
CA PHE A 1004 15.36 -25.29 -33.46
C PHE A 1004 15.20 -26.24 -34.62
N MET A 1005 15.30 -25.69 -35.83
CA MET A 1005 15.30 -26.48 -37.05
C MET A 1005 16.74 -26.64 -37.55
N PRO A 1006 17.31 -27.87 -37.59
CA PRO A 1006 18.66 -28.07 -38.10
C PRO A 1006 18.76 -27.66 -39.57
N ALA A 1007 19.81 -26.93 -39.89
CA ALA A 1007 20.10 -26.43 -41.22
C ALA A 1007 21.47 -26.95 -41.70
N TYR A 1008 21.55 -27.34 -42.96
CA TYR A 1008 22.77 -27.82 -43.59
C TYR A 1008 22.95 -27.19 -44.96
N TYR A 1009 24.12 -26.62 -45.20
CA TYR A 1009 24.45 -25.90 -46.41
C TYR A 1009 25.65 -26.55 -47.10
N GLU A 1010 25.48 -26.88 -48.39
CA GLU A 1010 26.51 -27.49 -49.21
C GLU A 1010 26.78 -26.58 -50.43
N ASP A 1011 27.99 -26.04 -50.49
CA ASP A 1011 28.45 -25.19 -51.60
C ASP A 1011 29.38 -26.01 -52.50
N ILE A 1012 28.87 -26.34 -53.68
CA ILE A 1012 29.56 -27.20 -54.65
C ILE A 1012 30.40 -26.31 -55.59
N LYS A 1013 31.71 -26.22 -55.33
CA LYS A 1013 32.66 -25.54 -56.23
C LYS A 1013 33.32 -26.54 -57.17
N TYR A 1014 33.81 -26.04 -58.30
CA TYR A 1014 34.51 -26.84 -59.32
C TYR A 1014 35.69 -27.68 -58.81
N SER A 1015 36.34 -27.26 -57.71
CA SER A 1015 37.51 -27.94 -57.15
C SER A 1015 37.33 -28.48 -55.73
N SER A 1016 36.30 -28.02 -54.99
CA SER A 1016 36.04 -28.47 -53.61
C SER A 1016 34.61 -28.18 -53.16
N THR A 1017 34.04 -29.07 -52.36
CA THR A 1017 32.76 -28.86 -51.67
C THR A 1017 33.01 -28.31 -50.26
N SER A 1018 32.51 -27.11 -49.95
CA SER A 1018 32.45 -26.62 -48.56
C SER A 1018 31.09 -26.96 -47.95
N LYS A 1019 31.11 -27.47 -46.72
CA LYS A 1019 29.95 -27.93 -45.97
C LYS A 1019 29.86 -27.16 -44.67
N GLU A 1020 28.69 -26.59 -44.39
CA GLU A 1020 28.40 -25.83 -43.18
C GLU A 1020 27.07 -26.29 -42.58
N TYR A 1021 26.93 -26.14 -41.28
CA TYR A 1021 25.80 -26.62 -40.51
C TYR A 1021 25.47 -25.63 -39.40
N GLY A 1022 24.19 -25.55 -39.03
CA GLY A 1022 23.68 -24.59 -38.05
C GLY A 1022 22.26 -24.91 -37.64
N TYR A 1023 21.62 -23.97 -36.94
CA TYR A 1023 20.18 -24.01 -36.67
C TYR A 1023 19.47 -22.79 -37.24
N ARG A 1024 18.19 -22.96 -37.54
CA ARG A 1024 17.23 -21.87 -37.68
C ARG A 1024 16.34 -21.86 -36.45
N VAL A 1025 16.29 -20.73 -35.75
CA VAL A 1025 15.46 -20.55 -34.56
C VAL A 1025 14.14 -19.89 -34.95
N SER A 1026 13.06 -20.40 -34.39
CA SER A 1026 11.73 -19.80 -34.43
C SER A 1026 11.05 -19.95 -33.08
N GLN A 1027 9.99 -19.18 -32.85
CA GLN A 1027 9.11 -19.41 -31.71
C GLN A 1027 8.25 -20.65 -31.94
N PHE A 1028 8.18 -21.52 -30.94
CA PHE A 1028 7.34 -22.71 -30.98
C PHE A 1028 5.90 -22.40 -30.59
N ASP A 1029 5.72 -21.67 -29.46
CA ASP A 1029 4.42 -21.25 -28.95
C ASP A 1029 4.52 -19.86 -28.29
N MET A 1030 3.37 -19.25 -27.99
CA MET A 1030 3.31 -18.01 -27.22
C MET A 1030 3.97 -18.20 -25.84
N PRO A 1031 4.74 -17.21 -25.35
CA PRO A 1031 5.29 -17.28 -24.01
C PRO A 1031 4.16 -17.29 -22.96
N ILE A 1032 4.40 -17.95 -21.84
CA ILE A 1032 3.44 -18.13 -20.75
C ILE A 1032 3.87 -17.25 -19.58
N ASP A 1033 2.93 -16.50 -19.03
CA ASP A 1033 3.15 -15.66 -17.86
C ASP A 1033 3.57 -16.50 -16.65
N GLY A 1034 4.60 -16.03 -15.94
CA GLY A 1034 4.97 -16.53 -14.62
C GLY A 1034 4.14 -15.86 -13.52
N SER A 1035 4.69 -15.82 -12.30
CA SER A 1035 4.02 -15.12 -11.19
C SER A 1035 3.90 -13.61 -11.47
N LEU A 1036 2.66 -13.11 -11.36
CA LEU A 1036 2.30 -11.70 -11.45
C LEU A 1036 1.91 -11.20 -10.06
N THR A 1037 2.54 -10.13 -9.58
CA THR A 1037 2.23 -9.53 -8.27
C THR A 1037 1.73 -8.09 -8.47
N PRO A 1038 0.63 -7.68 -7.81
CA PRO A 1038 0.21 -6.29 -7.81
C PRO A 1038 1.16 -5.43 -6.96
N LEU A 1039 1.19 -4.11 -7.17
CA LEU A 1039 2.23 -3.25 -6.57
C LEU A 1039 2.09 -3.09 -5.05
N ASP A 1040 0.89 -3.28 -4.53
CA ASP A 1040 0.55 -3.26 -3.10
C ASP A 1040 0.87 -4.57 -2.38
N GLU A 1041 1.07 -5.68 -3.09
CA GLU A 1041 1.54 -6.97 -2.55
C GLU A 1041 3.01 -7.24 -2.86
N PHE A 1042 3.71 -6.22 -3.37
CA PHE A 1042 5.08 -6.34 -3.88
C PHE A 1042 6.07 -7.00 -2.92
N TYR A 1043 5.87 -6.87 -1.61
CA TYR A 1043 6.76 -7.42 -0.58
C TYR A 1043 6.41 -8.85 -0.12
N LEU A 1044 5.30 -9.43 -0.61
CA LEU A 1044 4.88 -10.81 -0.29
C LEU A 1044 5.61 -11.87 -1.13
N SER A 1045 6.25 -11.44 -2.22
CA SER A 1045 7.04 -12.29 -3.10
C SER A 1045 8.49 -11.80 -3.21
N LYS A 1046 9.44 -12.71 -3.50
CA LYS A 1046 10.85 -12.38 -3.74
C LYS A 1046 11.28 -12.90 -5.09
N GLY A 1047 12.01 -12.06 -5.83
CA GLY A 1047 12.59 -12.42 -7.11
C GLY A 1047 11.58 -12.74 -8.21
N PHE A 1048 12.07 -13.25 -9.34
CA PHE A 1048 11.28 -13.94 -10.36
C PHE A 1048 12.17 -14.87 -11.18
N SER A 1049 11.57 -15.78 -11.93
CA SER A 1049 12.32 -16.70 -12.79
C SER A 1049 11.84 -16.67 -14.23
N ILE A 1050 12.74 -17.06 -15.15
CA ILE A 1050 12.44 -17.28 -16.56
C ILE A 1050 12.88 -18.69 -16.91
N GLN A 1051 12.02 -19.43 -17.60
CA GLN A 1051 12.34 -20.75 -18.13
C GLN A 1051 12.40 -20.69 -19.65
N ILE A 1052 13.51 -21.15 -20.22
CA ILE A 1052 13.71 -21.23 -21.67
C ILE A 1052 13.65 -22.69 -22.06
N ASN A 1053 12.61 -23.07 -22.80
CA ASN A 1053 12.42 -24.41 -23.33
C ASN A 1053 12.93 -24.49 -24.77
N LEU A 1054 13.75 -25.50 -25.04
CA LEU A 1054 14.34 -25.77 -26.33
C LEU A 1054 13.65 -27.00 -26.96
N ILE A 1055 13.14 -26.83 -28.17
CA ILE A 1055 12.38 -27.88 -28.88
C ILE A 1055 13.07 -28.15 -30.22
N MET A 1056 13.39 -29.40 -30.48
CA MET A 1056 14.03 -29.80 -31.73
C MET A 1056 12.96 -30.12 -32.78
N SER A 1057 13.04 -29.48 -33.95
CA SER A 1057 12.10 -29.74 -35.04
C SER A 1057 12.28 -31.13 -35.61
N GLN A 1058 11.18 -31.75 -36.05
CA GLN A 1058 11.22 -33.05 -36.76
C GLN A 1058 11.76 -32.92 -38.19
N SER A 1059 11.69 -31.71 -38.76
CA SER A 1059 12.19 -31.37 -40.09
C SER A 1059 13.46 -30.55 -39.99
N GLY A 1060 14.21 -30.48 -41.08
CA GLY A 1060 15.42 -29.68 -41.21
C GLY A 1060 15.55 -29.10 -42.61
N ILE A 1061 16.33 -28.03 -42.74
CA ILE A 1061 16.58 -27.36 -44.01
C ILE A 1061 17.87 -27.88 -44.62
N TYR A 1062 17.80 -28.44 -45.82
CA TYR A 1062 18.97 -28.77 -46.63
C TYR A 1062 19.05 -27.80 -47.81
N THR A 1063 20.15 -27.06 -47.89
CA THR A 1063 20.42 -26.09 -48.96
C THR A 1063 21.63 -26.51 -49.76
N VAL A 1064 21.49 -26.60 -51.08
CA VAL A 1064 22.60 -26.84 -52.00
C VAL A 1064 22.75 -25.66 -52.93
N SER A 1065 23.94 -25.04 -52.92
CA SER A 1065 24.34 -23.95 -53.81
C SER A 1065 25.10 -24.51 -55.01
N ASN A 1066 24.61 -24.22 -56.20
CA ASN A 1066 25.21 -24.55 -57.50
C ASN A 1066 25.42 -23.29 -58.35
N TYR A 1067 26.28 -23.36 -59.36
CA TYR A 1067 26.41 -22.28 -60.36
C TYR A 1067 25.27 -22.36 -61.40
N LYS A 1068 24.66 -21.22 -61.75
CA LYS A 1068 23.60 -21.17 -62.79
C LYS A 1068 24.14 -21.52 -64.17
N THR A 1069 25.37 -21.11 -64.48
CA THR A 1069 26.04 -21.31 -65.77
C THR A 1069 27.47 -21.80 -65.59
N ASP A 1070 27.83 -22.83 -66.35
CA ASP A 1070 29.19 -23.39 -66.40
C ASP A 1070 30.14 -22.52 -67.26
N ILE A 1071 31.45 -22.71 -67.11
CA ILE A 1071 32.52 -22.02 -67.84
C ILE A 1071 32.34 -22.17 -69.36
N ILE A 1072 31.95 -23.37 -69.83
CA ILE A 1072 31.72 -23.64 -71.25
C ILE A 1072 30.52 -22.83 -71.78
N ALA A 1073 29.42 -22.81 -71.02
CA ALA A 1073 28.24 -22.01 -71.35
C ALA A 1073 28.56 -20.50 -71.32
N SER A 1074 29.41 -20.07 -70.40
CA SER A 1074 29.87 -18.68 -70.27
C SER A 1074 30.66 -18.22 -71.50
N ILE A 1075 31.54 -19.07 -72.03
CA ILE A 1075 32.28 -18.79 -73.29
C ILE A 1075 31.30 -18.67 -74.46
N GLY A 1076 30.30 -19.57 -74.55
CA GLY A 1076 29.26 -19.50 -75.58
C GLY A 1076 28.44 -18.21 -75.52
N LEU A 1077 28.09 -17.75 -74.33
CA LEU A 1077 27.36 -16.49 -74.12
C LEU A 1077 28.19 -15.26 -74.52
N ILE A 1078 29.49 -15.22 -74.23
CA ILE A 1078 30.39 -14.13 -74.65
C ILE A 1078 30.47 -14.03 -76.18
N LEU A 1079 30.59 -15.17 -76.88
CA LEU A 1079 30.56 -15.22 -78.34
C LEU A 1079 29.19 -14.76 -78.89
N GLY A 1080 28.10 -15.12 -78.20
CA GLY A 1080 26.76 -14.64 -78.49
C GLY A 1080 26.62 -13.12 -78.40
N VAL A 1081 27.16 -12.50 -77.33
CA VAL A 1081 27.16 -11.04 -77.13
C VAL A 1081 27.83 -10.32 -78.30
N LEU A 1082 28.98 -10.82 -78.78
CA LEU A 1082 29.68 -10.24 -79.93
C LEU A 1082 28.82 -10.26 -81.19
N SER A 1083 28.16 -11.38 -81.46
CA SER A 1083 27.28 -11.51 -82.62
C SER A 1083 26.03 -10.61 -82.52
N GLY A 1084 25.46 -10.49 -81.32
CA GLY A 1084 24.26 -9.69 -81.05
C GLY A 1084 24.50 -8.19 -81.16
N THR A 1085 25.63 -7.68 -80.65
CA THR A 1085 25.95 -6.25 -80.72
C THR A 1085 26.23 -5.80 -82.16
N ILE A 1086 26.92 -6.63 -82.95
CA ILE A 1086 27.13 -6.39 -84.39
C ILE A 1086 25.78 -6.42 -85.13
N GLY A 1087 24.91 -7.37 -84.82
CA GLY A 1087 23.56 -7.45 -85.41
C GLY A 1087 22.71 -6.22 -85.11
N PHE A 1088 22.64 -5.80 -83.85
CA PHE A 1088 21.85 -4.65 -83.41
C PHE A 1088 22.33 -3.34 -84.02
N THR A 1089 23.64 -3.10 -84.02
CA THR A 1089 24.23 -1.89 -84.63
C THR A 1089 24.04 -1.83 -86.15
N THR A 1090 24.04 -2.99 -86.82
CA THR A 1090 23.68 -3.07 -88.25
C THR A 1090 22.25 -2.55 -88.50
N VAL A 1091 21.28 -2.95 -87.67
CA VAL A 1091 19.87 -2.52 -87.82
C VAL A 1091 19.75 -1.01 -87.63
N ILE A 1092 20.38 -0.45 -86.60
CA ILE A 1092 20.36 1.01 -86.35
C ILE A 1092 21.02 1.76 -87.49
N MET A 1093 22.17 1.29 -87.99
CA MET A 1093 22.86 1.88 -89.13
C MET A 1093 21.92 1.90 -90.36
N ASN A 1094 21.26 0.79 -90.67
CA ASN A 1094 20.33 0.71 -91.80
C ASN A 1094 19.10 1.61 -91.65
N MET A 1095 18.57 1.76 -90.42
CA MET A 1095 17.50 2.73 -90.14
C MET A 1095 17.97 4.17 -90.33
N PHE A 1096 19.18 4.48 -89.87
CA PHE A 1096 19.79 5.81 -90.03
C PHE A 1096 20.03 6.12 -91.51
N GLU A 1097 20.58 5.18 -92.27
CA GLU A 1097 20.77 5.32 -93.72
C GLU A 1097 19.45 5.50 -94.46
N CYS A 1098 18.41 4.72 -94.11
CA CYS A 1098 17.07 4.87 -94.67
C CYS A 1098 16.50 6.26 -94.42
N ALA A 1099 16.60 6.77 -93.19
CA ALA A 1099 16.14 8.11 -92.82
C ALA A 1099 16.96 9.21 -93.52
N TYR A 1100 18.29 9.05 -93.59
CA TYR A 1100 19.21 9.97 -94.24
C TYR A 1100 18.92 10.08 -95.75
N PHE A 1101 18.84 8.95 -96.45
CA PHE A 1101 18.55 8.92 -97.90
C PHE A 1101 17.12 9.40 -98.21
N ASN A 1102 16.12 9.08 -97.38
CA ASN A 1102 14.76 9.60 -97.56
C ASN A 1102 14.66 11.13 -97.34
N ARG A 1103 15.45 11.69 -96.42
CA ARG A 1103 15.51 13.15 -96.21
C ARG A 1103 16.16 13.88 -97.39
N ILE A 1104 17.19 13.29 -97.99
CA ILE A 1104 17.81 13.80 -99.22
C ILE A 1104 16.78 13.81 -100.36
N LYS A 1105 16.03 12.71 -100.53
CA LYS A 1105 14.95 12.59 -101.56
C LYS A 1105 13.81 13.60 -101.37
N LYS A 1106 13.48 13.98 -100.14
CA LYS A 1106 12.38 14.92 -99.83
C LYS A 1106 12.78 16.39 -99.99
N ASN A 1107 14.08 16.72 -99.96
CA ASN A 1107 14.62 18.09 -100.08
C ASN A 1107 15.02 18.48 -101.52
N GLU A 1108 14.98 17.55 -102.48
CA GLU A 1108 15.25 17.84 -103.91
C GLU A 1108 14.37 18.93 -104.54
N PRO A 1109 13.04 19.05 -104.29
CA PRO A 1109 12.25 20.07 -104.98
C PRO A 1109 12.57 21.50 -104.52
N ASN A 1110 13.09 21.71 -103.29
CA ASN A 1110 13.45 23.04 -102.79
C ASN A 1110 14.85 23.49 -103.23
N ARG A 1111 15.76 22.58 -103.60
CA ARG A 1111 17.11 22.95 -104.09
C ARG A 1111 17.12 23.48 -105.52
N LYS A 1112 16.19 23.03 -106.39
CA LYS A 1112 16.06 23.57 -107.76
C LYS A 1112 15.63 25.05 -107.78
N SER A 1113 14.74 25.47 -106.88
CA SER A 1113 14.26 26.86 -106.83
C SER A 1113 15.33 27.89 -106.39
N ILE A 1114 16.30 27.48 -105.57
CA ILE A 1114 17.37 28.37 -105.10
C ILE A 1114 18.45 28.55 -106.19
N TYR A 1115 18.71 27.49 -106.99
CA TYR A 1115 19.67 27.54 -108.08
C TYR A 1115 19.17 28.40 -109.27
N GLU A 1116 17.87 28.39 -109.56
CA GLU A 1116 17.27 29.25 -110.61
C GLU A 1116 17.30 30.74 -110.22
N ILE A 1117 17.08 31.09 -108.95
CA ILE A 1117 17.18 32.47 -108.45
C ILE A 1117 18.62 33.01 -108.50
N GLU A 1118 19.62 32.14 -108.34
CA GLU A 1118 21.03 32.51 -108.36
C GLU A 1118 21.57 32.69 -109.80
N ILE A 1119 21.02 31.94 -110.77
CA ILE A 1119 21.29 32.14 -112.21
C ILE A 1119 20.65 33.44 -112.73
N GLU A 1120 19.42 33.78 -112.32
CA GLU A 1120 18.77 35.04 -112.70
C GLU A 1120 19.55 36.28 -112.20
N ARG A 1121 20.16 36.18 -111.01
CA ARG A 1121 21.06 37.22 -110.47
C ARG A 1121 22.37 37.35 -111.27
N LEU A 1122 22.95 36.23 -111.72
CA LEU A 1122 24.18 36.22 -112.50
C LEU A 1122 23.98 36.70 -113.94
N GLU A 1123 22.81 36.45 -114.54
CA GLU A 1123 22.47 36.99 -115.87
C GLU A 1123 22.19 38.49 -115.85
N ARG A 1124 21.53 39.02 -114.79
CA ARG A 1124 21.41 40.47 -114.58
C ARG A 1124 22.76 41.17 -114.49
N ILE A 1125 23.72 40.58 -113.76
CA ILE A 1125 25.08 41.11 -113.62
C ILE A 1125 25.86 41.03 -114.94
N LYS A 1126 25.63 40.01 -115.79
CA LYS A 1126 26.21 39.93 -117.15
C LYS A 1126 25.58 40.95 -118.11
N SER A 1127 24.29 41.27 -118.00
CA SER A 1127 23.65 42.28 -118.87
C SER A 1127 24.15 43.71 -118.60
N ILE A 1128 24.41 44.06 -117.33
CA ILE A 1128 24.96 45.37 -116.94
C ILE A 1128 26.45 45.51 -117.34
N ARG A 1129 27.17 44.38 -117.43
CA ARG A 1129 28.58 44.37 -117.85
C ARG A 1129 28.74 44.46 -119.37
N ASN A 1130 27.77 43.96 -120.14
CA ASN A 1130 27.78 44.03 -121.61
C ASN A 1130 27.25 45.37 -122.16
N SER A 1131 26.42 46.12 -121.43
CA SER A 1131 25.97 47.45 -121.86
C SER A 1131 27.01 48.57 -121.65
N ARG A 1132 28.11 48.33 -120.93
CA ARG A 1132 29.19 49.31 -120.70
C ARG A 1132 30.43 49.11 -121.57
N LEU A 1133 30.52 48.04 -122.35
CA LEU A 1133 31.66 47.75 -123.22
C LEU A 1133 31.36 47.92 -124.73
N GLN A 1134 30.12 48.27 -125.09
CA GLN A 1134 29.75 48.70 -126.44
C GLN A 1134 29.79 50.23 -126.66
N GLU A 1135 30.19 51.02 -125.65
CA GLU A 1135 30.33 52.48 -125.74
C GLU A 1135 31.79 52.99 -125.85
N SER A 1136 32.78 52.12 -126.10
CA SER A 1136 34.18 52.56 -126.31
C SER A 1136 34.84 52.01 -127.57
N VAL A 1137 34.06 51.78 -128.63
CA VAL A 1137 34.54 51.94 -130.01
C VAL A 1137 33.96 53.26 -130.52
N ASN A 1138 34.56 54.35 -130.02
CA ASN A 1138 34.72 55.66 -130.65
C ASN A 1138 35.81 56.42 -129.90
#